data_AF-A0A2T7CVH1-F1
#
_entry.id   AF-A0A2T7CVH1-F1
#
_cell.length_a   1.000
_cell.length_b   1.000
_cell.length_c   1.000
_cell.angle_alpha   90.00
_cell.angle_beta   90.00
_cell.angle_gamma   90.00
#
_symmetry.space_group_name_H-M   'P 1'
#
loop_
_entity.id
_entity.type
_entity.pdbx_description
1 polymer ?
#
loop_
_entity_poly.entity_id
_entity_poly.type
_entity_poly.pdbx_seq_one_letter_code
_entity_poly.pdbx_strand_id
1 'polypeptide(L)'
;MAPAAMEMLGRSFLPGPAGAGAAGRERGGGPCLAAVGREGRRRRGPLRSAAPVGALAERVVVTPAPAERAGAAPPEELPHPQSVAARAVVTVRRRRKEDAKRRVAEQLDAYADRVGRSVLLELVSTETDPRKGGPKKSKRSALVGWFEKKDVKAERVVYTADFTVDASFGEPGAVTVLNRHQREFFIESIVVEGFPSGPAHFTCNSWVQPTRVDRSPRVFFTNKPYLPDETPPGLQELRRQELSDLRGEGAAAGAADGERRLTDRVWEYDVYNDLGNPDKGAEFARPVLGGEQLPYPRRMRTGRPKTVTDDRAESRVEYPEPIYVSRDEEFEEGKNEMLSEGALKALLHNFMPLLVSSVSPDIRDFAGFHDVDNLFKEGLRLKQALQDQLFQKIPFVRKIQENSEGLLRYDTPDIIKKDKFAWLRDDEFARQALAGINPVNIERLQAFPPVSKLDPAVYGPPESAITEQHIIGQLDGMSVREALEDNRLYMLDYHDIFLPFLDRINAQDGRKAYGTRTLFFLTAAGTLKPIAIELCLPPMTDGCKRAKRVFTPPADATSNWLWQLAKAHVCSNDAGVHQLINHWLRTHACMEPFIIAAHRQLSAMHPIFKLLKPHMRYTLKINALARQILINGDGVIESGFTPGRYCMEMSAFAYRELWRIDQEGLPADLIRRGMAVEDPTQPHGLRLLIEDYPYATDGMLLWSAITRWCDAYVAMYYPSDESVQGDAELQAWYGEAVRTGHADKRDAPWWPRLSTPADLASLLTTLVWLTSAQHAALNFGQYPLGGYIPNRPPLMRRLVPAEGDPEYAHLVADPHRFFLSALPSLTQTTTFMTVIDTLSTHSADEEYLGERPDEAWTADPAALAAAREFADEVRRAEEEIERRNADTGRRNRCGAGVLSYELMAPTSGPGITCRGVPNSVTI
;
A
#
# COMPACT_ATOMS: atom_id res chain seq x y z
N MET A 1 37.48 0.19 -41.91
CA MET A 1 38.06 1.14 -42.87
C MET A 1 37.69 2.54 -42.42
N ALA A 2 38.68 3.40 -42.18
CA ALA A 2 38.53 4.87 -42.10
C ALA A 2 38.25 5.45 -43.53
N PRO A 3 38.08 6.77 -43.79
CA PRO A 3 38.41 7.92 -42.92
C PRO A 3 37.59 9.25 -43.06
N ALA A 4 37.91 10.15 -42.13
CA ALA A 4 38.17 11.62 -42.26
C ALA A 4 37.10 12.62 -42.74
N ALA A 5 36.96 13.73 -41.98
CA ALA A 5 37.42 15.08 -42.38
C ALA A 5 37.39 16.11 -41.21
N MET A 6 38.52 16.82 -41.03
CA MET A 6 38.65 18.13 -40.37
C MET A 6 37.98 19.22 -41.26
N GLU A 7 37.74 20.49 -40.88
CA GLU A 7 38.73 21.51 -40.47
C GLU A 7 38.06 22.90 -40.27
N MET A 8 38.84 23.85 -39.70
CA MET A 8 38.79 25.34 -39.86
C MET A 8 37.81 26.14 -38.97
N LEU A 9 38.11 27.25 -38.27
CA LEU A 9 39.20 28.23 -38.08
C LEU A 9 38.92 28.93 -36.71
N GLY A 10 39.79 29.58 -35.93
CA GLY A 10 41.17 30.05 -36.08
C GLY A 10 41.67 30.72 -34.78
N ARG A 11 42.99 30.93 -34.71
CA ARG A 11 43.75 31.67 -33.66
C ARG A 11 43.36 33.16 -33.69
N SER A 12 43.49 33.99 -32.64
CA SER A 12 44.72 34.39 -31.92
C SER A 12 44.39 35.48 -30.87
N PHE A 13 45.07 35.51 -29.72
CA PHE A 13 45.92 36.61 -29.19
C PHE A 13 46.24 36.41 -27.68
N LEU A 14 47.54 36.49 -27.37
CA LEU A 14 48.25 36.45 -26.07
C LEU A 14 48.16 37.83 -25.33
N PRO A 15 48.87 38.10 -24.20
CA PRO A 15 49.16 37.33 -22.96
C PRO A 15 49.09 38.14 -21.62
N GLY A 16 48.98 37.40 -20.50
CA GLY A 16 49.69 37.63 -19.20
C GLY A 16 49.20 38.72 -18.21
N PRO A 17 49.77 38.82 -16.99
CA PRO A 17 50.32 37.76 -16.12
C PRO A 17 50.01 37.91 -14.59
N ALA A 18 50.33 36.84 -13.84
CA ALA A 18 50.95 36.76 -12.50
C ALA A 18 50.40 37.51 -11.26
N GLY A 19 50.36 36.79 -10.13
CA GLY A 19 50.38 37.39 -8.79
C GLY A 19 50.14 36.40 -7.64
N ALA A 20 51.22 35.77 -7.15
CA ALA A 20 51.25 34.93 -5.95
C ALA A 20 51.19 35.77 -4.65
N GLY A 21 50.82 35.16 -3.52
CA GLY A 21 51.07 35.76 -2.20
C GLY A 21 50.43 34.99 -1.05
N ALA A 22 51.26 34.61 -0.08
CA ALA A 22 51.03 33.57 0.91
C ALA A 22 50.84 34.11 2.35
N ALA A 23 50.72 33.16 3.28
CA ALA A 23 50.88 33.23 4.75
C ALA A 23 49.68 33.79 5.55
N GLY A 24 49.27 33.24 6.70
CA GLY A 24 49.78 32.16 7.54
C GLY A 24 49.87 32.60 9.01
N ARG A 25 49.52 31.70 9.96
CA ARG A 25 49.76 31.67 11.43
C ARG A 25 48.50 31.88 12.30
N GLU A 26 48.06 30.89 13.10
CA GLU A 26 48.60 30.40 14.41
C GLU A 26 48.55 31.51 15.49
N ARG A 27 48.12 31.38 16.75
CA ARG A 27 47.75 30.37 17.78
C ARG A 27 46.87 31.15 18.79
N GLY A 28 45.89 30.59 19.52
CA GLY A 28 46.04 29.74 20.71
C GLY A 28 45.64 30.49 22.00
N GLY A 29 44.95 29.81 22.93
CA GLY A 29 44.85 30.20 24.35
C GLY A 29 43.43 30.40 24.92
N GLY A 30 42.92 29.43 25.68
CA GLY A 30 42.10 29.72 26.87
C GLY A 30 43.02 29.90 28.11
N PRO A 31 42.54 29.88 29.38
CA PRO A 31 41.16 29.84 29.92
C PRO A 31 40.94 30.81 31.13
N CYS A 32 39.87 30.57 31.93
CA CYS A 32 39.53 31.08 33.30
C CYS A 32 38.50 32.24 33.38
N LEU A 33 37.26 31.99 33.84
CA LEU A 33 36.71 31.99 35.23
C LEU A 33 36.25 33.38 35.73
N ALA A 34 34.93 33.58 35.91
CA ALA A 34 34.26 33.99 37.16
C ALA A 34 32.83 34.53 36.94
N ALA A 35 31.97 34.25 37.91
CA ALA A 35 30.53 34.57 38.03
C ALA A 35 30.21 36.08 38.04
N VAL A 36 28.96 36.53 37.81
CA VAL A 36 27.89 36.70 38.81
C VAL A 36 26.53 37.02 38.10
N GLY A 37 25.42 36.49 38.62
CA GLY A 37 24.16 37.26 38.76
C GLY A 37 22.88 36.81 38.00
N ARG A 38 21.93 36.22 38.77
CA ARG A 38 20.43 36.22 38.73
C ARG A 38 19.73 36.86 37.50
N GLU A 39 18.61 36.35 36.95
CA GLU A 39 17.34 35.93 37.55
C GLU A 39 16.40 35.40 36.44
N GLY A 40 15.40 34.55 36.74
CA GLY A 40 14.22 34.35 35.87
C GLY A 40 13.88 32.92 35.43
N ARG A 41 13.37 32.09 36.35
CA ARG A 41 12.61 30.86 36.02
C ARG A 41 11.20 31.23 35.52
N ARG A 42 10.80 30.75 34.34
CA ARG A 42 9.38 30.59 33.97
C ARG A 42 9.09 29.10 33.72
N ARG A 43 8.33 28.50 34.65
CA ARG A 43 7.61 27.24 34.47
C ARG A 43 6.44 27.50 33.51
N ARG A 44 6.24 26.65 32.50
CA ARG A 44 4.95 26.50 31.81
C ARG A 44 4.36 25.15 32.22
N GLY A 45 3.18 25.21 32.85
CA GLY A 45 2.35 24.06 33.19
C GLY A 45 1.52 23.56 31.99
N PRO A 46 0.77 22.47 32.19
CA PRO A 46 0.16 21.69 31.12
C PRO A 46 -1.16 22.31 30.65
N LEU A 47 -1.40 22.32 29.34
CA LEU A 47 -2.69 22.69 28.76
C LEU A 47 -3.55 21.45 28.58
N ARG A 48 -4.74 21.54 29.18
CA ARG A 48 -5.78 20.52 29.28
C ARG A 48 -6.51 20.28 27.95
N SER A 49 -6.98 19.04 27.83
CA SER A 49 -8.00 18.51 26.94
C SER A 49 -9.18 19.45 26.67
N ALA A 50 -9.56 19.58 25.40
CA ALA A 50 -10.83 20.16 24.98
C ALA A 50 -11.87 19.05 24.81
N ALA A 51 -13.02 19.20 25.48
CA ALA A 51 -14.25 18.44 25.29
C ALA A 51 -15.30 19.36 24.61
N PRO A 52 -16.35 18.81 24.00
CA PRO A 52 -17.04 19.39 22.85
C PRO A 52 -18.08 20.44 23.21
N VAL A 53 -18.28 21.41 22.31
CA VAL A 53 -19.26 22.50 22.44
C VAL A 53 -20.65 22.00 22.03
N GLY A 54 -21.53 21.85 23.02
CA GLY A 54 -22.96 21.62 22.83
C GLY A 54 -23.71 22.88 22.40
N ALA A 55 -24.72 22.68 21.56
CA ALA A 55 -25.60 23.69 20.98
C ALA A 55 -26.39 24.48 22.04
N LEU A 56 -26.36 25.80 21.93
CA LEU A 56 -27.22 26.74 22.65
C LEU A 56 -28.60 26.76 21.98
N ALA A 57 -29.63 26.27 22.68
CA ALA A 57 -31.02 26.48 22.35
C ALA A 57 -31.49 27.80 22.99
N GLU A 58 -31.84 28.80 22.18
CA GLU A 58 -32.52 30.00 22.65
C GLU A 58 -34.00 29.69 22.94
N ARG A 59 -34.38 29.88 24.21
CA ARG A 59 -35.77 29.86 24.67
C ARG A 59 -36.46 31.16 24.27
N VAL A 60 -37.49 31.08 23.43
CA VAL A 60 -38.46 32.17 23.23
C VAL A 60 -39.50 32.13 24.36
N VAL A 61 -39.59 33.23 25.10
CA VAL A 61 -40.62 33.50 26.11
C VAL A 61 -41.85 34.04 25.39
N VAL A 62 -43.00 33.37 25.53
CA VAL A 62 -44.30 33.84 25.04
C VAL A 62 -45.12 34.34 26.24
N THR A 63 -45.50 35.62 26.21
CA THR A 63 -46.46 36.24 27.14
C THR A 63 -47.90 35.98 26.67
N PRO A 64 -48.87 35.77 27.59
CA PRO A 64 -50.26 35.52 27.21
C PRO A 64 -51.05 36.83 27.04
N ALA A 65 -51.94 36.86 26.04
CA ALA A 65 -52.96 37.89 25.85
C ALA A 65 -54.37 37.25 25.87
N PRO A 66 -55.44 38.01 26.18
CA PRO A 66 -56.59 37.53 26.94
C PRO A 66 -57.72 36.93 26.09
N ALA A 67 -58.57 36.18 26.80
CA ALA A 67 -59.70 35.41 26.29
C ALA A 67 -60.82 36.25 25.67
N GLU A 68 -61.32 35.82 24.52
CA GLU A 68 -62.63 36.21 23.97
C GLU A 68 -63.46 34.98 23.55
N ARG A 69 -64.78 35.21 23.55
CA ARG A 69 -65.87 34.24 23.73
C ARG A 69 -66.23 33.42 22.49
N ALA A 70 -66.87 32.28 22.80
CA ALA A 70 -67.44 31.28 21.91
C ALA A 70 -68.41 31.80 20.82
N GLY A 71 -68.29 31.20 19.64
CA GLY A 71 -69.21 31.29 18.51
C GLY A 71 -69.16 29.98 17.71
N ALA A 72 -70.29 29.59 17.11
CA ALA A 72 -70.67 28.22 16.75
C ALA A 72 -69.85 27.53 15.63
N ALA A 73 -69.79 26.20 15.72
CA ALA A 73 -69.12 25.28 14.80
C ALA A 73 -69.85 25.13 13.45
N PRO A 74 -69.13 25.13 12.32
CA PRO A 74 -69.52 24.44 11.09
C PRO A 74 -69.05 22.96 11.11
N PRO A 75 -69.55 22.10 10.21
CA PRO A 75 -69.40 20.65 10.30
C PRO A 75 -67.94 20.19 10.17
N GLU A 76 -67.60 19.15 10.92
CA GLU A 76 -66.32 18.42 10.86
C GLU A 76 -65.99 17.98 9.43
N GLU A 77 -65.06 18.66 8.78
CA GLU A 77 -64.16 18.00 7.84
C GLU A 77 -63.07 17.32 8.67
N LEU A 78 -62.99 15.99 8.56
CA LEU A 78 -61.90 15.18 9.09
C LEU A 78 -60.54 15.75 8.66
N PRO A 79 -59.67 16.21 9.57
CA PRO A 79 -58.32 16.62 9.19
C PRO A 79 -57.46 15.36 9.02
N HIS A 80 -57.40 14.83 7.81
CA HIS A 80 -56.32 13.92 7.44
C HIS A 80 -55.01 14.72 7.42
N PRO A 81 -53.91 14.28 8.06
CA PRO A 81 -52.59 14.76 7.66
C PRO A 81 -52.33 14.16 6.28
N GLN A 82 -52.66 14.89 5.21
CA GLN A 82 -52.62 14.36 3.83
C GLN A 82 -51.19 14.30 3.24
N SER A 83 -50.18 14.83 3.94
CA SER A 83 -48.80 14.82 3.45
C SER A 83 -47.77 14.94 4.58
N VAL A 84 -46.59 14.39 4.32
CA VAL A 84 -45.39 14.53 5.17
C VAL A 84 -44.44 15.49 4.47
N ALA A 85 -44.06 16.55 5.17
CA ALA A 85 -43.00 17.45 4.75
C ALA A 85 -41.65 16.90 5.23
N ALA A 86 -40.71 16.76 4.30
CA ALA A 86 -39.37 16.25 4.60
C ALA A 86 -38.31 17.17 4.01
N ARG A 87 -37.12 17.20 4.61
CA ARG A 87 -35.99 18.02 4.14
C ARG A 87 -34.75 17.14 4.03
N ALA A 88 -34.14 17.13 2.84
CA ALA A 88 -32.81 16.59 2.65
C ALA A 88 -31.75 17.66 2.92
N VAL A 89 -30.72 17.28 3.65
CA VAL A 89 -29.48 18.00 3.88
C VAL A 89 -28.38 17.25 3.14
N VAL A 90 -27.78 17.88 2.12
CA VAL A 90 -26.80 17.27 1.23
C VAL A 90 -25.43 17.89 1.50
N THR A 91 -24.47 17.08 1.91
CA THR A 91 -23.08 17.51 2.12
C THR A 91 -22.26 17.22 0.88
N VAL A 92 -21.78 18.29 0.23
CA VAL A 92 -20.93 18.22 -0.95
C VAL A 92 -19.50 18.58 -0.56
N ARG A 93 -18.55 17.75 -0.96
CA ARG A 93 -17.12 18.02 -0.81
C ARG A 93 -16.60 18.78 -2.02
N ARG A 94 -16.02 19.95 -1.79
CA ARG A 94 -15.34 20.77 -2.79
C ARG A 94 -13.86 20.43 -2.87
N ARG A 95 -13.29 20.60 -4.05
CA ARG A 95 -11.85 20.51 -4.28
C ARG A 95 -11.15 21.72 -3.64
N ARG A 96 -10.02 21.49 -2.97
CA ARG A 96 -9.18 22.50 -2.31
C ARG A 96 -8.47 23.39 -3.35
N LYS A 97 -8.16 22.85 -4.54
CA LYS A 97 -7.54 23.60 -5.64
C LYS A 97 -8.46 23.62 -6.87
N GLU A 98 -8.77 24.82 -7.33
CA GLU A 98 -9.56 25.07 -8.54
C GLU A 98 -8.74 25.84 -9.58
N ASP A 99 -8.49 25.21 -10.73
CA ASP A 99 -7.88 25.88 -11.87
C ASP A 99 -8.83 26.93 -12.50
N ALA A 100 -8.29 27.89 -13.25
CA ALA A 100 -9.07 28.97 -13.84
C ALA A 100 -10.25 28.48 -14.71
N LYS A 101 -10.06 27.42 -15.51
CA LYS A 101 -11.15 26.79 -16.29
C LYS A 101 -12.25 26.21 -15.42
N ARG A 102 -11.89 25.66 -14.25
CA ARG A 102 -12.84 25.08 -13.28
C ARG A 102 -13.68 26.15 -12.61
N ARG A 103 -13.05 27.25 -12.18
CA ARG A 103 -13.74 28.41 -11.60
C ARG A 103 -14.78 29.02 -12.54
N VAL A 104 -14.46 29.16 -13.82
CA VAL A 104 -15.41 29.66 -14.83
C VAL A 104 -16.60 28.72 -14.96
N ALA A 105 -16.36 27.40 -14.98
CA ALA A 105 -17.43 26.43 -15.07
C ALA A 105 -18.29 26.32 -13.78
N GLU A 106 -17.69 26.43 -12.59
CA GLU A 106 -18.43 26.50 -11.32
C GLU A 106 -19.31 27.76 -11.24
N GLN A 107 -18.81 28.88 -11.76
CA GLN A 107 -19.63 30.08 -11.92
C GLN A 107 -20.78 29.84 -12.89
N LEU A 108 -20.53 29.22 -14.05
CA LEU A 108 -21.59 28.87 -15.01
C LEU A 108 -22.64 27.94 -14.39
N ASP A 109 -22.24 26.94 -13.61
CA ASP A 109 -23.14 26.02 -12.91
C ASP A 109 -23.96 26.75 -11.85
N ALA A 110 -23.34 27.64 -11.08
CA ALA A 110 -24.04 28.50 -10.13
C ALA A 110 -25.10 29.39 -10.82
N TYR A 111 -24.78 29.98 -11.98
CA TYR A 111 -25.74 30.78 -12.74
C TYR A 111 -26.83 29.92 -13.39
N ALA A 112 -26.50 28.69 -13.83
CA ALA A 112 -27.44 27.74 -14.44
C ALA A 112 -28.55 27.32 -13.46
N ASP A 113 -28.25 27.24 -12.15
CA ASP A 113 -29.21 26.96 -11.08
C ASP A 113 -30.34 28.01 -11.05
N ARG A 114 -30.01 29.30 -11.24
CA ARG A 114 -31.01 30.39 -11.31
C ARG A 114 -31.95 30.30 -12.53
N VAL A 115 -31.59 29.49 -13.53
CA VAL A 115 -32.37 29.29 -14.77
C VAL A 115 -33.01 27.90 -14.83
N GLY A 116 -33.08 27.18 -13.69
CA GLY A 116 -33.80 25.90 -13.56
C GLY A 116 -33.01 24.66 -14.00
N ARG A 117 -31.69 24.77 -14.22
CA ARG A 117 -30.78 23.63 -14.45
C ARG A 117 -30.09 23.24 -13.14
N SER A 118 -30.88 22.75 -12.19
CA SER A 118 -30.43 22.38 -10.84
C SER A 118 -30.11 20.89 -10.69
N VAL A 119 -29.45 20.53 -9.59
CA VAL A 119 -29.36 19.15 -9.12
C VAL A 119 -30.73 18.72 -8.59
N LEU A 120 -31.24 17.59 -9.07
CA LEU A 120 -32.54 17.06 -8.65
C LEU A 120 -32.39 15.81 -7.80
N LEU A 121 -33.13 15.75 -6.70
CA LEU A 121 -33.23 14.60 -5.83
C LEU A 121 -34.64 13.99 -5.92
N GLU A 122 -34.74 12.67 -5.86
CA GLU A 122 -36.00 11.92 -5.78
C GLU A 122 -35.88 10.86 -4.69
N LEU A 123 -36.77 10.90 -3.69
CA LEU A 123 -36.82 9.89 -2.63
C LEU A 123 -37.53 8.66 -3.13
N VAL A 124 -37.01 7.50 -2.77
CA VAL A 124 -37.59 6.19 -3.08
C VAL A 124 -37.88 5.48 -1.76
N SER A 125 -39.12 5.05 -1.59
CA SER A 125 -39.59 4.35 -0.40
C SER A 125 -39.10 2.89 -0.37
N THR A 126 -39.01 2.36 0.84
CA THR A 126 -38.92 0.91 1.11
C THR A 126 -40.18 0.15 0.69
N GLU A 127 -41.31 0.83 0.48
CA GLU A 127 -42.60 0.26 0.11
C GLU A 127 -42.92 0.40 -1.39
N THR A 128 -43.75 -0.52 -1.89
CA THR A 128 -44.28 -0.50 -3.25
C THR A 128 -45.62 0.23 -3.35
N ASP A 129 -45.85 0.90 -4.48
CA ASP A 129 -47.15 1.45 -4.86
C ASP A 129 -48.05 0.31 -5.38
N PRO A 130 -49.11 -0.07 -4.64
CA PRO A 130 -49.98 -1.20 -5.02
C PRO A 130 -50.74 -0.96 -6.34
N ARG A 131 -50.84 0.29 -6.82
CA ARG A 131 -51.51 0.61 -8.09
C ARG A 131 -50.56 0.53 -9.28
N LYS A 132 -49.27 0.80 -9.08
CA LYS A 132 -48.26 0.87 -10.15
C LYS A 132 -47.30 -0.32 -10.19
N GLY A 133 -47.27 -1.14 -9.14
CA GLY A 133 -46.42 -2.33 -9.05
C GLY A 133 -44.92 -2.03 -8.89
N GLY A 134 -44.52 -0.78 -8.66
CA GLY A 134 -43.14 -0.35 -8.45
C GLY A 134 -42.98 0.47 -7.16
N PRO A 135 -41.78 0.94 -6.79
CA PRO A 135 -41.59 1.67 -5.55
C PRO A 135 -42.38 2.98 -5.49
N LYS A 136 -42.83 3.36 -4.29
CA LYS A 136 -43.34 4.72 -4.05
C LYS A 136 -42.19 5.71 -4.22
N LYS A 137 -42.41 6.76 -5.01
CA LYS A 137 -41.40 7.79 -5.31
C LYS A 137 -41.96 9.17 -5.01
N SER A 138 -41.11 10.05 -4.48
CA SER A 138 -41.47 11.45 -4.32
C SER A 138 -41.54 12.16 -5.67
N LYS A 139 -42.10 13.37 -5.72
CA LYS A 139 -41.77 14.29 -6.80
C LYS A 139 -40.29 14.66 -6.71
N ARG A 140 -39.66 14.97 -7.84
CA ARG A 140 -38.29 15.48 -7.86
C ARG A 140 -38.24 16.85 -7.19
N SER A 141 -37.28 17.02 -6.28
CA SER A 141 -36.99 18.29 -5.62
C SER A 141 -35.64 18.84 -6.08
N ALA A 142 -35.57 20.15 -6.29
CA ALA A 142 -34.34 20.83 -6.65
C ALA A 142 -33.52 21.11 -5.40
N LEU A 143 -32.21 20.91 -5.50
CA LEU A 143 -31.26 21.35 -4.50
C LEU A 143 -31.18 22.88 -4.51
N VAL A 144 -31.27 23.52 -3.35
CA VAL A 144 -31.32 24.98 -3.19
C VAL A 144 -30.03 25.50 -2.54
N GLY A 145 -29.64 26.72 -2.89
CA GLY A 145 -28.52 27.43 -2.27
C GLY A 145 -27.21 27.32 -3.04
N TRP A 146 -27.21 26.73 -4.24
CA TRP A 146 -25.98 26.54 -5.02
C TRP A 146 -25.37 27.86 -5.47
N PHE A 147 -26.21 28.78 -5.97
CA PHE A 147 -25.77 30.10 -6.40
C PHE A 147 -25.27 30.96 -5.24
N GLU A 148 -26.03 31.01 -4.14
CA GLU A 148 -25.71 31.83 -2.96
C GLU A 148 -24.39 31.40 -2.32
N LYS A 149 -24.05 30.11 -2.42
CA LYS A 149 -22.85 29.52 -1.83
C LYS A 149 -21.68 29.40 -2.80
N LYS A 150 -21.74 30.02 -3.99
CA LYS A 150 -20.67 29.91 -4.99
C LYS A 150 -19.30 30.38 -4.47
N ASP A 151 -19.28 31.45 -3.67
CA ASP A 151 -18.06 32.08 -3.15
C ASP A 151 -17.61 31.52 -1.77
N VAL A 152 -18.29 30.49 -1.23
CA VAL A 152 -17.94 29.88 0.06
C VAL A 152 -16.63 29.09 -0.06
N LYS A 153 -15.64 29.47 0.75
CA LYS A 153 -14.33 28.81 0.84
C LYS A 153 -14.31 27.77 1.96
N ALA A 154 -15.14 26.74 1.82
CA ALA A 154 -15.16 25.60 2.73
C ALA A 154 -15.00 24.29 1.94
N GLU A 155 -14.26 23.34 2.50
CA GLU A 155 -14.07 22.00 1.91
C GLU A 155 -15.39 21.23 1.86
N ARG A 156 -16.26 21.44 2.86
CA ARG A 156 -17.61 20.85 2.92
C ARG A 156 -18.65 21.95 2.83
N VAL A 157 -19.57 21.83 1.88
CA VAL A 157 -20.68 22.76 1.69
C VAL A 157 -21.99 21.99 1.76
N VAL A 158 -22.87 22.49 2.62
CA VAL A 158 -24.19 21.89 2.85
C VAL A 158 -25.23 22.56 1.97
N TYR A 159 -26.11 21.78 1.37
CA TYR A 159 -27.24 22.22 0.57
C TYR A 159 -28.53 21.56 1.05
N THR A 160 -29.69 22.07 0.63
CA THR A 160 -30.99 21.55 1.08
C THR A 160 -31.96 21.32 -0.06
N ALA A 161 -32.83 20.31 0.06
CA ALA A 161 -33.96 20.09 -0.83
C ALA A 161 -35.19 19.72 0.00
N ASP A 162 -36.33 20.38 -0.24
CA ASP A 162 -37.58 20.14 0.47
C ASP A 162 -38.50 19.21 -0.33
N PHE A 163 -39.16 18.28 0.36
CA PHE A 163 -40.07 17.30 -0.22
C PHE A 163 -41.43 17.39 0.45
N THR A 164 -42.47 17.08 -0.32
CA THR A 164 -43.80 16.80 0.20
C THR A 164 -44.23 15.46 -0.38
N VAL A 165 -44.37 14.46 0.49
CA VAL A 165 -44.77 13.10 0.11
C VAL A 165 -46.10 12.77 0.77
N ASP A 166 -46.80 11.77 0.24
CA ASP A 166 -48.04 11.28 0.83
C ASP A 166 -47.78 10.71 2.24
N ALA A 167 -48.74 10.79 3.17
CA ALA A 167 -48.58 10.23 4.50
C ALA A 167 -48.36 8.71 4.49
N SER A 168 -48.83 8.02 3.44
CA SER A 168 -48.57 6.61 3.19
C SER A 168 -47.25 6.34 2.45
N PHE A 169 -46.35 7.32 2.32
CA PHE A 169 -45.07 7.12 1.62
C PHE A 169 -44.20 6.05 2.27
N GLY A 170 -44.33 5.82 3.58
CA GLY A 170 -43.47 4.89 4.33
C GLY A 170 -42.10 5.49 4.61
N GLU A 171 -41.10 4.63 4.81
CA GLU A 171 -39.71 5.04 5.09
C GLU A 171 -38.91 5.24 3.79
N PRO A 172 -38.14 6.35 3.64
CA PRO A 172 -37.22 6.52 2.52
C PRO A 172 -36.04 5.52 2.63
N GLY A 173 -35.89 4.66 1.62
CA GLY A 173 -34.85 3.63 1.58
C GLY A 173 -33.71 3.93 0.58
N ALA A 174 -33.98 4.77 -0.42
CA ALA A 174 -32.98 5.24 -1.38
C ALA A 174 -33.27 6.70 -1.80
N VAL A 175 -32.24 7.38 -2.30
CA VAL A 175 -32.34 8.68 -2.97
C VAL A 175 -31.66 8.59 -4.33
N THR A 176 -32.34 9.07 -5.37
CA THR A 176 -31.70 9.24 -6.69
C THR A 176 -31.32 10.69 -6.89
N VAL A 177 -30.16 10.91 -7.51
CA VAL A 177 -29.58 12.23 -7.76
C VAL A 177 -29.31 12.39 -9.25
N LEU A 178 -29.87 13.44 -9.84
CA LEU A 178 -29.67 13.81 -11.23
C LEU A 178 -28.94 15.15 -11.30
N ASN A 179 -27.71 15.13 -11.84
CA ASN A 179 -26.88 16.32 -11.95
C ASN A 179 -27.04 17.01 -13.31
N ARG A 180 -27.84 18.09 -13.36
CA ARG A 180 -28.00 18.90 -14.59
C ARG A 180 -26.95 20.02 -14.75
N HIS A 181 -25.98 20.10 -13.84
CA HIS A 181 -24.84 21.01 -13.98
C HIS A 181 -23.90 20.51 -15.08
N GLN A 182 -22.97 21.37 -15.50
CA GLN A 182 -21.94 21.05 -16.48
C GLN A 182 -20.86 20.15 -15.90
N ARG A 183 -20.63 20.18 -14.59
CA ARG A 183 -19.53 19.47 -13.93
C ARG A 183 -20.00 18.44 -12.91
N GLU A 184 -19.18 17.40 -12.75
CA GLU A 184 -19.32 16.45 -11.65
C GLU A 184 -19.05 17.15 -10.31
N PHE A 185 -19.63 16.62 -9.25
CA PHE A 185 -19.33 17.00 -7.86
C PHE A 185 -19.35 15.77 -6.97
N PHE A 186 -18.69 15.85 -5.82
CA PHE A 186 -18.60 14.74 -4.87
C PHE A 186 -19.62 14.90 -3.75
N ILE A 187 -20.53 13.93 -3.60
CA ILE A 187 -21.46 13.88 -2.47
C ILE A 187 -20.83 13.02 -1.37
N GLU A 188 -20.66 13.60 -0.20
CA GLU A 188 -20.18 12.89 1.00
C GLU A 188 -21.35 12.17 1.66
N SER A 189 -22.43 12.88 1.96
CA SER A 189 -23.62 12.32 2.62
C SER A 189 -24.91 13.07 2.28
N ILE A 190 -26.04 12.38 2.49
CA ILE A 190 -27.38 12.97 2.48
C ILE A 190 -28.08 12.54 3.78
N VAL A 191 -28.74 13.47 4.46
CA VAL A 191 -29.60 13.20 5.62
C VAL A 191 -30.99 13.72 5.33
N VAL A 192 -32.02 12.89 5.46
CA VAL A 192 -33.42 13.28 5.21
C VAL A 192 -34.20 13.26 6.52
N GLU A 193 -34.68 14.43 6.93
CA GLU A 193 -35.46 14.63 8.15
C GLU A 193 -36.95 14.84 7.84
N GLY A 194 -37.81 14.68 8.85
CA GLY A 194 -39.26 14.95 8.75
C GLY A 194 -40.15 13.70 8.68
N PHE A 195 -39.56 12.51 8.56
CA PHE A 195 -40.31 11.25 8.63
C PHE A 195 -40.53 10.79 10.07
N PRO A 196 -41.68 10.14 10.38
CA PRO A 196 -41.94 9.58 11.71
C PRO A 196 -40.94 8.52 12.17
N SER A 197 -40.27 7.85 11.23
CA SER A 197 -39.22 6.86 11.47
C SER A 197 -37.89 7.46 11.95
N GLY A 198 -37.79 8.79 12.04
CA GLY A 198 -36.55 9.50 12.32
C GLY A 198 -35.76 9.85 11.06
N PRO A 199 -34.56 10.44 11.21
CA PRO A 199 -33.71 10.84 10.09
C PRO A 199 -33.19 9.63 9.31
N ALA A 200 -33.27 9.67 7.99
CA ALA A 200 -32.68 8.68 7.10
C ALA A 200 -31.30 9.14 6.63
N HIS A 201 -30.28 8.34 6.89
CA HIS A 201 -28.88 8.64 6.58
C HIS A 201 -28.42 7.88 5.33
N PHE A 202 -27.76 8.58 4.42
CA PHE A 202 -27.20 8.03 3.18
C PHE A 202 -25.70 8.35 3.13
N THR A 203 -24.86 7.32 3.19
CA THR A 203 -23.40 7.42 3.18
C THR A 203 -22.90 7.29 1.75
N CYS A 204 -22.86 8.40 1.02
CA CYS A 204 -22.72 8.43 -0.43
C CYS A 204 -21.28 8.22 -0.88
N ASN A 205 -20.36 9.08 -0.44
CA ASN A 205 -18.94 9.12 -0.80
C ASN A 205 -18.67 8.80 -2.29
N SER A 206 -19.28 9.56 -3.20
CA SER A 206 -19.18 9.28 -4.65
C SER A 206 -19.30 10.53 -5.52
N TRP A 207 -18.69 10.47 -6.70
CA TRP A 207 -18.78 11.48 -7.75
C TRP A 207 -20.07 11.34 -8.56
N VAL A 208 -20.87 12.41 -8.66
CA VAL A 208 -22.11 12.42 -9.46
C VAL A 208 -21.86 13.08 -10.82
N GLN A 209 -21.94 12.29 -11.89
CA GLN A 209 -21.68 12.75 -13.26
C GLN A 209 -22.81 13.65 -13.81
N PRO A 210 -22.46 14.68 -14.61
CA PRO A 210 -23.43 15.47 -15.35
C PRO A 210 -24.32 14.64 -16.28
N THR A 211 -25.57 15.05 -16.49
CA THR A 211 -26.50 14.40 -17.43
C THR A 211 -26.02 14.35 -18.88
N ARG A 212 -25.04 15.19 -19.24
CA ARG A 212 -24.38 15.16 -20.56
C ARG A 212 -23.36 14.02 -20.71
N VAL A 213 -22.86 13.48 -19.60
CA VAL A 213 -21.92 12.36 -19.54
C VAL A 213 -22.70 11.07 -19.27
N ASP A 214 -23.54 11.07 -18.25
CA ASP A 214 -24.41 9.96 -17.88
C ASP A 214 -25.83 10.47 -17.60
N ARG A 215 -26.80 10.02 -18.39
CA ARG A 215 -28.20 10.46 -18.28
C ARG A 215 -28.94 9.76 -17.15
N SER A 216 -28.42 8.65 -16.64
CA SER A 216 -29.04 7.88 -15.56
C SER A 216 -28.88 8.60 -14.22
N PRO A 217 -29.94 8.69 -13.40
CA PRO A 217 -29.81 9.17 -12.03
C PRO A 217 -28.90 8.24 -11.23
N ARG A 218 -28.01 8.81 -10.41
CA ARG A 218 -27.21 8.05 -9.45
C ARG A 218 -28.06 7.67 -8.25
N VAL A 219 -28.01 6.41 -7.83
CA VAL A 219 -28.74 5.92 -6.65
C VAL A 219 -27.82 5.85 -5.44
N PHE A 220 -28.35 6.25 -4.28
CA PHE A 220 -27.73 6.06 -2.97
C PHE A 220 -28.73 5.41 -2.03
N PHE A 221 -28.32 4.36 -1.34
CA PHE A 221 -29.15 3.66 -0.36
C PHE A 221 -28.92 4.21 1.04
N THR A 222 -29.90 3.99 1.92
CA THR A 222 -29.72 4.27 3.35
C THR A 222 -28.56 3.45 3.92
N ASN A 223 -28.04 3.89 5.07
CA ASN A 223 -27.01 3.18 5.79
C ASN A 223 -27.49 1.88 6.47
N LYS A 224 -28.79 1.53 6.39
CA LYS A 224 -29.32 0.26 6.91
C LYS A 224 -28.76 -0.94 6.12
N PRO A 225 -28.21 -1.96 6.80
CA PRO A 225 -27.75 -3.17 6.15
C PRO A 225 -28.94 -4.09 5.80
N TYR A 226 -28.87 -4.76 4.65
CA TYR A 226 -29.85 -5.78 4.25
C TYR A 226 -29.15 -6.93 3.52
N LEU A 227 -29.46 -8.16 3.91
CA LEU A 227 -29.22 -9.32 3.05
C LEU A 227 -30.12 -9.26 1.79
N PRO A 228 -29.80 -9.99 0.72
CA PRO A 228 -30.60 -9.96 -0.51
C PRO A 228 -32.09 -10.31 -0.28
N ASP A 229 -32.38 -11.32 0.54
CA ASP A 229 -33.71 -11.78 0.91
C ASP A 229 -34.45 -10.85 1.88
N GLU A 230 -33.71 -10.09 2.67
CA GLU A 230 -34.24 -9.06 3.59
C GLU A 230 -34.46 -7.69 2.91
N THR A 231 -34.10 -7.56 1.63
CA THR A 231 -34.19 -6.28 0.93
C THR A 231 -35.66 -5.83 0.82
N PRO A 232 -36.02 -4.62 1.31
CA PRO A 232 -37.39 -4.13 1.25
C PRO A 232 -37.93 -4.13 -0.19
N PRO A 233 -39.21 -4.49 -0.43
CA PRO A 233 -39.76 -4.65 -1.78
C PRO A 233 -39.58 -3.43 -2.69
N GLY A 234 -39.65 -2.21 -2.15
CA GLY A 234 -39.42 -0.98 -2.91
C GLY A 234 -37.97 -0.79 -3.41
N LEU A 235 -37.00 -1.51 -2.83
CA LEU A 235 -35.58 -1.36 -3.14
C LEU A 235 -35.01 -2.49 -3.99
N GLN A 236 -35.70 -3.62 -4.11
CA GLN A 236 -35.20 -4.82 -4.80
C GLN A 236 -34.78 -4.54 -6.26
N GLU A 237 -35.58 -3.77 -6.99
CA GLU A 237 -35.26 -3.37 -8.37
C GLU A 237 -33.99 -2.50 -8.44
N LEU A 238 -33.88 -1.51 -7.55
CA LEU A 238 -32.72 -0.61 -7.51
C LEU A 238 -31.44 -1.35 -7.11
N ARG A 239 -31.54 -2.29 -6.15
CA ARG A 239 -30.41 -3.13 -5.73
C ARG A 239 -29.85 -3.91 -6.92
N ARG A 240 -30.71 -4.57 -7.68
CA ARG A 240 -30.32 -5.34 -8.88
C ARG A 240 -29.80 -4.45 -10.00
N GLN A 241 -30.44 -3.31 -10.26
CA GLN A 241 -30.04 -2.40 -11.33
C GLN A 241 -28.65 -1.79 -11.05
N GLU A 242 -28.38 -1.31 -9.83
CA GLU A 242 -27.06 -0.74 -9.49
C GLU A 242 -25.96 -1.78 -9.67
N LEU A 243 -26.16 -3.02 -9.21
CA LEU A 243 -25.18 -4.09 -9.41
C LEU A 243 -24.96 -4.42 -10.89
N SER A 244 -26.03 -4.40 -11.71
CA SER A 244 -25.93 -4.57 -13.17
C SER A 244 -25.14 -3.44 -13.83
N ASP A 245 -25.36 -2.19 -13.40
CA ASP A 245 -24.65 -1.02 -13.89
C ASP A 245 -23.15 -1.07 -13.52
N LEU A 246 -22.83 -1.47 -12.28
CA LEU A 246 -21.45 -1.66 -11.80
C LEU A 246 -20.72 -2.77 -12.55
N ARG A 247 -21.43 -3.81 -13.00
CA ARG A 247 -20.86 -4.86 -13.88
C ARG A 247 -20.71 -4.45 -15.34
N GLY A 248 -21.27 -3.31 -15.74
CA GLY A 248 -21.26 -2.84 -17.12
C GLY A 248 -22.28 -3.55 -18.01
N GLU A 249 -23.39 -4.06 -17.45
CA GLU A 249 -24.45 -4.78 -18.18
C GLU A 249 -25.61 -3.85 -18.63
N GLY A 250 -25.71 -2.63 -18.05
CA GLY A 250 -26.77 -1.66 -18.29
C GLY A 250 -26.60 -0.80 -19.56
N ALA A 251 -27.54 0.11 -19.82
CA ALA A 251 -27.52 0.99 -21.00
C ALA A 251 -26.33 1.97 -21.08
N ALA A 252 -25.57 2.10 -19.99
CA ALA A 252 -24.32 2.88 -19.90
C ALA A 252 -23.06 2.02 -20.10
N ALA A 253 -23.20 0.77 -20.55
CA ALA A 253 -22.13 -0.18 -20.83
C ALA A 253 -21.17 0.32 -21.93
N GLY A 254 -20.20 1.12 -21.52
CA GLY A 254 -18.99 1.44 -22.29
C GLY A 254 -19.16 2.37 -23.50
N ALA A 255 -18.07 3.02 -23.86
CA ALA A 255 -17.93 3.61 -25.19
C ALA A 255 -18.01 2.50 -26.26
N ALA A 256 -18.47 2.84 -27.47
CA ALA A 256 -18.69 1.88 -28.56
C ALA A 256 -17.42 1.09 -28.98
N ASP A 257 -16.25 1.49 -28.49
CA ASP A 257 -14.92 0.91 -28.71
C ASP A 257 -14.44 -0.04 -27.59
N GLY A 258 -15.17 -0.12 -26.46
CA GLY A 258 -14.81 -0.99 -25.34
C GLY A 258 -13.81 -0.42 -24.33
N GLU A 259 -13.32 0.81 -24.53
CA GLU A 259 -12.42 1.53 -23.62
C GLU A 259 -13.20 2.10 -22.41
N ARG A 260 -12.55 2.15 -21.24
CA ARG A 260 -13.13 2.74 -20.03
C ARG A 260 -12.76 4.23 -19.93
N ARG A 261 -13.76 5.07 -19.72
CA ARG A 261 -13.57 6.51 -19.50
C ARG A 261 -13.28 6.78 -18.03
N LEU A 262 -12.50 7.82 -17.73
CA LEU A 262 -12.17 8.22 -16.36
C LEU A 262 -13.38 8.52 -15.46
N THR A 263 -14.57 8.72 -16.05
CA THR A 263 -15.84 8.98 -15.36
C THR A 263 -16.67 7.73 -15.10
N ASP A 264 -16.30 6.59 -15.70
CA ASP A 264 -17.07 5.35 -15.60
C ASP A 264 -16.91 4.69 -14.23
N ARG A 265 -17.95 3.98 -13.80
CA ARG A 265 -18.00 3.20 -12.54
C ARG A 265 -18.12 1.69 -12.78
N VAL A 266 -17.50 1.23 -13.87
CA VAL A 266 -17.60 -0.17 -14.29
C VAL A 266 -16.43 -0.97 -13.72
N TRP A 267 -16.74 -2.15 -13.20
CA TRP A 267 -15.79 -3.04 -12.55
C TRP A 267 -15.67 -4.30 -13.38
N GLU A 268 -14.50 -4.54 -13.96
CA GLU A 268 -14.23 -5.68 -14.85
C GLU A 268 -12.81 -6.18 -14.63
N TYR A 269 -12.55 -7.42 -15.05
CA TYR A 269 -11.25 -8.08 -14.93
C TYR A 269 -10.51 -8.08 -16.25
N ASP A 270 -9.18 -8.03 -16.17
CA ASP A 270 -8.30 -8.30 -17.30
C ASP A 270 -6.96 -8.84 -16.80
N VAL A 271 -6.15 -9.40 -17.69
CA VAL A 271 -4.81 -9.91 -17.41
C VAL A 271 -3.79 -8.76 -17.36
N TYR A 272 -2.61 -8.99 -16.81
CA TYR A 272 -1.51 -8.01 -16.86
C TYR A 272 -0.83 -8.08 -18.23
N ASN A 273 -1.45 -7.47 -19.22
CA ASN A 273 -0.93 -7.29 -20.58
C ASN A 273 -0.60 -5.82 -20.89
N ASP A 274 -0.65 -4.93 -19.89
CA ASP A 274 -0.41 -3.49 -19.98
C ASP A 274 0.96 -3.07 -19.41
N LEU A 275 1.84 -4.03 -19.12
CA LEU A 275 3.16 -3.76 -18.53
C LEU A 275 4.24 -3.49 -19.59
N GLY A 276 4.16 -4.13 -20.75
CA GLY A 276 5.11 -3.95 -21.85
C GLY A 276 4.75 -2.79 -22.79
N ASN A 277 5.71 -2.31 -23.57
CA ASN A 277 5.48 -1.35 -24.66
C ASN A 277 6.17 -1.80 -25.97
N PRO A 278 5.72 -2.90 -26.59
CA PRO A 278 6.38 -3.46 -27.78
C PRO A 278 6.41 -2.50 -28.98
N ASP A 279 5.53 -1.50 -29.02
CA ASP A 279 5.54 -0.44 -30.06
C ASP A 279 6.79 0.46 -29.98
N LYS A 280 7.47 0.51 -28.83
CA LYS A 280 8.77 1.19 -28.69
C LYS A 280 9.96 0.31 -29.14
N GLY A 281 9.79 -1.01 -29.23
CA GLY A 281 10.84 -1.97 -29.53
C GLY A 281 10.68 -3.31 -28.81
N ALA A 282 11.33 -4.36 -29.33
CA ALA A 282 11.25 -5.72 -28.79
C ALA A 282 11.83 -5.83 -27.36
N GLU A 283 12.76 -4.96 -27.01
CA GLU A 283 13.34 -4.85 -25.67
C GLU A 283 12.34 -4.35 -24.63
N PHE A 284 11.31 -3.59 -25.04
CA PHE A 284 10.24 -3.09 -24.19
C PHE A 284 9.04 -4.04 -24.10
N ALA A 285 9.04 -5.13 -24.88
CA ALA A 285 8.03 -6.17 -24.76
C ALA A 285 8.15 -6.91 -23.41
N ARG A 286 7.01 -7.23 -22.82
CA ARG A 286 6.90 -8.03 -21.59
C ARG A 286 5.84 -9.11 -21.80
N PRO A 287 5.99 -10.30 -21.20
CA PRO A 287 5.00 -11.35 -21.33
C PRO A 287 3.70 -10.95 -20.64
N VAL A 288 2.58 -11.47 -21.14
CA VAL A 288 1.29 -11.35 -20.48
C VAL A 288 1.28 -12.22 -19.22
N LEU A 289 0.90 -11.66 -18.07
CA LEU A 289 0.66 -12.43 -16.84
C LEU A 289 -0.84 -12.65 -16.64
N GLY A 290 -1.23 -13.90 -16.46
CA GLY A 290 -2.60 -14.38 -16.46
C GLY A 290 -2.81 -15.39 -17.59
N GLY A 291 -3.28 -16.58 -17.25
CA GLY A 291 -3.42 -17.73 -18.15
C GLY A 291 -2.48 -18.89 -17.80
N GLU A 292 -2.44 -19.93 -18.63
CA GLU A 292 -1.76 -21.19 -18.29
C GLU A 292 -0.22 -21.08 -18.24
N GLN A 293 0.38 -20.22 -19.06
CA GLN A 293 1.84 -20.09 -19.17
C GLN A 293 2.45 -19.32 -17.99
N LEU A 294 1.84 -18.20 -17.61
CA LEU A 294 2.24 -17.39 -16.46
C LEU A 294 1.00 -17.07 -15.61
N PRO A 295 0.51 -18.03 -14.80
CA PRO A 295 -0.63 -17.86 -13.92
C PRO A 295 -0.48 -16.60 -13.08
N TYR A 296 -1.54 -15.81 -12.99
CA TYR A 296 -1.52 -14.58 -12.21
C TYR A 296 -2.94 -14.12 -11.81
N PRO A 297 -3.11 -13.42 -10.67
CA PRO A 297 -4.35 -12.72 -10.38
C PRO A 297 -4.76 -11.77 -11.51
N ARG A 298 -6.06 -11.56 -11.69
CA ARG A 298 -6.57 -10.53 -12.60
C ARG A 298 -6.50 -9.14 -11.96
N ARG A 299 -6.41 -8.12 -12.81
CA ARG A 299 -6.45 -6.70 -12.45
C ARG A 299 -7.71 -6.03 -12.95
N MET A 300 -7.95 -4.78 -12.56
CA MET A 300 -9.03 -3.96 -13.10
C MET A 300 -8.83 -3.69 -14.60
N ARG A 301 -9.84 -4.06 -15.41
CA ARG A 301 -9.86 -3.83 -16.85
C ARG A 301 -9.89 -2.34 -17.17
N THR A 302 -9.10 -1.96 -18.16
CA THR A 302 -9.02 -0.59 -18.69
C THR A 302 -9.54 -0.51 -20.13
N GLY A 303 -9.40 -1.59 -20.89
CA GLY A 303 -10.02 -1.74 -22.20
C GLY A 303 -9.45 -0.84 -23.29
N ARG A 304 -8.24 -0.30 -23.11
CA ARG A 304 -7.57 0.51 -24.14
C ARG A 304 -7.27 -0.34 -25.36
N PRO A 305 -7.03 0.29 -26.53
CA PRO A 305 -6.65 -0.43 -27.73
C PRO A 305 -5.43 -1.31 -27.52
N LYS A 306 -5.33 -2.38 -28.32
CA LYS A 306 -4.13 -3.22 -28.40
C LYS A 306 -2.96 -2.43 -28.99
N THR A 307 -1.73 -2.84 -28.70
CA THR A 307 -0.55 -2.29 -29.37
C THR A 307 -0.54 -2.63 -30.86
N VAL A 308 0.20 -1.86 -31.66
CA VAL A 308 0.31 -2.09 -33.11
C VAL A 308 1.14 -3.34 -33.40
N THR A 309 2.14 -3.62 -32.57
CA THR A 309 3.14 -4.67 -32.77
C THR A 309 2.83 -6.01 -32.12
N ASP A 310 2.06 -6.05 -31.02
CA ASP A 310 1.58 -7.28 -30.37
C ASP A 310 0.10 -7.16 -30.00
N ASP A 311 -0.76 -7.96 -30.65
CA ASP A 311 -2.20 -7.92 -30.45
C ASP A 311 -2.67 -8.53 -29.11
N ARG A 312 -1.74 -9.07 -28.31
CA ARG A 312 -1.97 -9.55 -26.95
C ARG A 312 -1.68 -8.48 -25.90
N ALA A 313 -0.87 -7.46 -26.25
CA ALA A 313 -0.51 -6.37 -25.36
C ALA A 313 -1.51 -5.20 -25.46
N GLU A 314 -1.91 -4.66 -24.31
CA GLU A 314 -2.72 -3.44 -24.24
C GLU A 314 -1.80 -2.22 -24.38
N SER A 315 -2.25 -1.20 -25.10
CA SER A 315 -1.52 0.07 -25.23
C SER A 315 -1.28 0.73 -23.89
N ARG A 316 -0.15 1.44 -23.80
CA ARG A 316 0.34 2.09 -22.57
C ARG A 316 -0.23 3.50 -22.41
N VAL A 317 -0.43 3.89 -21.16
CA VAL A 317 -0.66 5.29 -20.76
C VAL A 317 0.56 5.75 -19.98
N GLU A 318 1.27 6.76 -20.46
CA GLU A 318 2.47 7.27 -19.79
C GLU A 318 2.09 8.36 -18.78
N TYR A 319 2.72 8.37 -17.61
CA TYR A 319 2.52 9.45 -16.65
C TYR A 319 2.99 10.80 -17.24
N PRO A 320 2.30 11.94 -17.00
CA PRO A 320 1.25 12.19 -16.01
C PRO A 320 -0.18 11.94 -16.49
N GLU A 321 -0.38 11.28 -17.64
CA GLU A 321 -1.74 11.00 -18.10
C GLU A 321 -2.44 10.05 -17.14
N PRO A 322 -3.71 10.32 -16.76
CA PRO A 322 -4.43 9.53 -15.76
C PRO A 322 -4.74 8.14 -16.29
N ILE A 323 -4.34 7.12 -15.54
CA ILE A 323 -4.77 5.74 -15.77
C ILE A 323 -6.15 5.50 -15.15
N TYR A 324 -7.01 4.81 -15.90
CA TYR A 324 -8.37 4.47 -15.47
C TYR A 324 -8.37 3.56 -14.24
N VAL A 325 -9.22 3.95 -13.29
CA VAL A 325 -9.90 3.08 -12.33
C VAL A 325 -11.37 3.52 -12.28
N SER A 326 -12.24 2.71 -11.68
CA SER A 326 -13.61 3.14 -11.38
C SER A 326 -13.61 4.50 -10.68
N ARG A 327 -14.46 5.43 -11.11
CA ARG A 327 -14.34 6.87 -10.74
C ARG A 327 -14.26 7.14 -9.24
N ASP A 328 -14.92 6.31 -8.43
CA ASP A 328 -14.98 6.44 -6.97
C ASP A 328 -13.72 5.90 -6.26
N GLU A 329 -12.85 5.17 -6.97
CA GLU A 329 -11.54 4.67 -6.49
C GLU A 329 -10.42 5.70 -6.68
N GLU A 330 -10.68 6.78 -7.41
CA GLU A 330 -9.71 7.86 -7.55
C GLU A 330 -9.35 8.46 -6.18
N PHE A 331 -8.05 8.69 -5.98
CA PHE A 331 -7.56 9.28 -4.76
C PHE A 331 -8.20 10.64 -4.46
N GLU A 332 -8.34 10.92 -3.18
CA GLU A 332 -8.60 12.27 -2.73
C GLU A 332 -7.40 13.18 -3.02
N GLU A 333 -7.64 14.50 -3.00
CA GLU A 333 -6.60 15.47 -3.39
C GLU A 333 -5.34 15.38 -2.53
N GLY A 334 -5.47 15.16 -1.22
CA GLY A 334 -4.31 15.05 -0.33
C GLY A 334 -3.39 13.89 -0.73
N LYS A 335 -3.96 12.70 -0.93
CA LYS A 335 -3.24 11.51 -1.39
C LYS A 335 -2.68 11.70 -2.80
N ASN A 336 -3.46 12.27 -3.72
CA ASN A 336 -3.03 12.60 -5.08
C ASN A 336 -1.84 13.58 -5.10
N GLU A 337 -1.85 14.61 -4.25
CA GLU A 337 -0.75 15.57 -4.15
C GLU A 337 0.53 14.91 -3.64
N MET A 338 0.44 14.15 -2.54
CA MET A 338 1.55 13.39 -1.99
C MET A 338 2.17 12.44 -3.03
N LEU A 339 1.33 11.64 -3.70
CA LEU A 339 1.78 10.67 -4.71
C LEU A 339 2.24 11.32 -6.00
N SER A 340 1.66 12.44 -6.43
CA SER A 340 2.13 13.16 -7.62
C SER A 340 3.50 13.78 -7.36
N GLU A 341 3.74 14.32 -6.16
CA GLU A 341 5.07 14.78 -5.75
C GLU A 341 6.06 13.61 -5.73
N GLY A 342 5.68 12.46 -5.16
CA GLY A 342 6.50 11.24 -5.16
C GLY A 342 6.78 10.66 -6.55
N ALA A 343 5.77 10.56 -7.41
CA ALA A 343 5.87 10.09 -8.79
C ALA A 343 6.72 11.03 -9.66
N LEU A 344 6.58 12.35 -9.47
CA LEU A 344 7.47 13.33 -10.09
C LEU A 344 8.91 13.18 -9.60
N LYS A 345 9.13 12.98 -8.29
CA LYS A 345 10.46 12.67 -7.75
C LYS A 345 11.02 11.37 -8.35
N ALA A 346 10.20 10.33 -8.53
CA ALA A 346 10.61 9.07 -9.15
C ALA A 346 10.94 9.23 -10.65
N LEU A 347 10.17 10.01 -11.40
CA LEU A 347 10.45 10.31 -12.82
C LEU A 347 11.69 11.17 -13.05
N LEU A 348 12.16 11.91 -12.03
CA LEU A 348 13.48 12.55 -12.09
C LEU A 348 14.60 11.52 -12.30
N HIS A 349 14.40 10.23 -12.03
CA HIS A 349 15.31 9.13 -12.39
C HIS A 349 15.80 9.22 -13.84
N ASN A 350 14.91 9.50 -14.81
CA ASN A 350 15.28 9.58 -16.23
C ASN A 350 16.28 10.72 -16.50
N PHE A 351 16.35 11.70 -15.59
CA PHE A 351 17.28 12.81 -15.62
C PHE A 351 18.42 12.68 -14.59
N MET A 352 18.41 11.66 -13.72
CA MET A 352 19.46 11.41 -12.72
C MET A 352 20.84 11.16 -13.34
N PRO A 353 20.98 10.45 -14.48
CA PRO A 353 22.27 10.36 -15.17
C PRO A 353 22.85 11.74 -15.54
N LEU A 354 22.01 12.68 -15.96
CA LEU A 354 22.40 14.06 -16.27
C LEU A 354 22.77 14.83 -14.99
N LEU A 355 21.99 14.68 -13.91
CA LEU A 355 22.27 15.29 -12.60
C LEU A 355 23.61 14.81 -12.02
N VAL A 356 23.85 13.49 -12.00
CA VAL A 356 25.10 12.89 -11.50
C VAL A 356 26.31 13.29 -12.35
N SER A 357 26.20 13.25 -13.68
CA SER A 357 27.27 13.70 -14.59
C SER A 357 27.61 15.18 -14.42
N SER A 358 26.64 15.99 -13.98
CA SER A 358 26.85 17.42 -13.71
C SER A 358 27.66 17.65 -12.43
N VAL A 359 27.54 16.80 -11.41
CA VAL A 359 28.30 16.97 -10.14
C VAL A 359 29.76 16.60 -10.33
N SER A 360 30.05 15.49 -11.01
CA SER A 360 31.40 15.14 -11.46
C SER A 360 31.32 14.17 -12.65
N PRO A 361 31.98 14.45 -13.79
CA PRO A 361 31.93 13.59 -14.98
C PRO A 361 32.53 12.18 -14.74
N ASP A 362 33.29 11.99 -13.65
CA ASP A 362 34.01 10.74 -13.34
C ASP A 362 33.34 9.86 -12.25
N ILE A 363 32.30 10.35 -11.54
CA ILE A 363 31.68 9.62 -10.41
C ILE A 363 30.42 8.88 -10.89
N ARG A 364 30.57 7.60 -11.23
CA ARG A 364 29.45 6.67 -11.43
C ARG A 364 29.14 5.85 -10.17
N ASP A 365 30.16 5.55 -9.37
CA ASP A 365 30.09 4.70 -8.18
C ASP A 365 30.56 5.45 -6.93
N PHE A 366 30.13 5.00 -5.75
CA PHE A 366 30.65 5.51 -4.47
C PHE A 366 32.14 5.16 -4.33
N ALA A 367 32.97 6.15 -3.99
CA ALA A 367 34.40 5.95 -3.75
C ALA A 367 34.66 5.46 -2.33
N GLY A 368 33.79 5.81 -1.37
CA GLY A 368 33.83 5.31 0.00
C GLY A 368 32.51 5.46 0.74
N PHE A 369 32.41 4.87 1.94
CA PHE A 369 31.18 4.92 2.76
C PHE A 369 30.76 6.35 3.16
N HIS A 370 31.71 7.29 3.24
CA HIS A 370 31.40 8.69 3.49
C HIS A 370 30.53 9.31 2.38
N ASP A 371 30.70 8.87 1.12
CA ASP A 371 29.88 9.35 0.01
C ASP A 371 28.42 8.92 0.17
N VAL A 372 28.19 7.71 0.71
CA VAL A 372 26.86 7.21 1.08
C VAL A 372 26.30 8.04 2.25
N ASP A 373 27.11 8.27 3.29
CA ASP A 373 26.69 9.09 4.44
C ASP A 373 26.33 10.53 4.03
N ASN A 374 27.00 11.07 3.02
CA ASN A 374 26.76 12.42 2.52
C ASN A 374 25.39 12.59 1.88
N LEU A 375 24.74 11.52 1.41
CA LEU A 375 23.34 11.58 0.95
C LEU A 375 22.39 12.08 2.04
N PHE A 376 22.71 11.81 3.31
CA PHE A 376 21.87 12.14 4.46
C PHE A 376 22.35 13.39 5.21
N LYS A 377 23.67 13.63 5.24
CA LYS A 377 24.27 14.73 6.02
C LYS A 377 24.37 16.02 5.23
N GLU A 378 25.04 15.94 4.09
CA GLU A 378 25.39 17.11 3.28
C GLU A 378 24.41 17.31 2.13
N GLY A 379 23.93 16.23 1.50
CA GLY A 379 23.12 16.22 0.28
C GLY A 379 23.96 16.31 -1.00
N LEU A 380 23.32 16.10 -2.15
CA LEU A 380 23.94 16.23 -3.47
C LEU A 380 23.85 17.68 -3.96
N ARG A 381 24.99 18.32 -4.24
CA ARG A 381 25.06 19.68 -4.79
C ARG A 381 24.81 19.69 -6.29
N LEU A 382 23.73 20.32 -6.74
CA LEU A 382 23.44 20.48 -8.17
C LEU A 382 24.20 21.70 -8.76
N LYS A 383 24.87 21.54 -9.91
CA LYS A 383 25.52 22.68 -10.60
C LYS A 383 24.47 23.70 -11.09
N GLN A 384 24.84 24.98 -11.16
CA GLN A 384 23.96 26.08 -11.58
C GLN A 384 23.53 25.99 -13.07
N ALA A 385 24.38 25.42 -13.93
CA ALA A 385 24.09 24.94 -15.31
C ALA A 385 22.84 24.03 -15.43
N LEU A 386 22.92 22.98 -14.59
CA LEU A 386 21.88 22.08 -14.08
C LEU A 386 20.46 22.60 -13.96
N GLN A 387 20.45 23.61 -13.11
CA GLN A 387 19.31 24.30 -12.54
C GLN A 387 18.51 24.94 -13.67
N ASP A 388 19.13 25.77 -14.51
CA ASP A 388 18.41 26.51 -15.56
C ASP A 388 17.73 25.61 -16.62
N GLN A 389 18.32 24.45 -16.95
CA GLN A 389 17.73 23.50 -17.91
C GLN A 389 16.62 22.60 -17.30
N LEU A 390 16.76 22.15 -16.04
CA LEU A 390 15.67 21.43 -15.35
C LEU A 390 14.51 22.38 -15.03
N PHE A 391 14.79 23.63 -14.66
CA PHE A 391 13.77 24.63 -14.29
C PHE A 391 12.87 25.05 -15.44
N GLN A 392 13.36 25.01 -16.69
CA GLN A 392 12.53 25.30 -17.87
C GLN A 392 11.59 24.13 -18.26
N LYS A 393 11.89 22.89 -17.83
CA LYS A 393 11.13 21.69 -18.22
C LYS A 393 10.30 21.08 -17.08
N ILE A 394 10.62 21.37 -15.82
CA ILE A 394 9.98 20.75 -14.64
C ILE A 394 9.65 21.84 -13.59
N PRO A 395 8.40 22.32 -13.52
CA PRO A 395 8.00 23.44 -12.66
C PRO A 395 8.22 23.25 -11.15
N PHE A 396 8.26 22.01 -10.65
CA PHE A 396 8.35 21.69 -9.21
C PHE A 396 9.76 21.87 -8.61
N VAL A 397 10.83 21.82 -9.42
CA VAL A 397 12.22 21.96 -8.91
C VAL A 397 12.43 23.35 -8.29
N ARG A 398 11.66 24.36 -8.70
CA ARG A 398 11.62 25.70 -8.07
C ARG A 398 11.26 25.66 -6.57
N LYS A 399 10.37 24.75 -6.16
CA LYS A 399 9.89 24.61 -4.78
C LYS A 399 10.92 23.94 -3.87
N ILE A 400 11.78 23.08 -4.43
CA ILE A 400 12.92 22.48 -3.73
C ILE A 400 13.98 23.54 -3.42
N GLN A 401 14.21 24.48 -4.35
CA GLN A 401 15.19 25.56 -4.21
C GLN A 401 14.82 26.58 -3.11
N GLU A 402 13.53 26.88 -2.92
CA GLU A 402 13.07 27.83 -1.89
C GLU A 402 13.32 27.35 -0.45
N ASN A 403 13.55 26.05 -0.24
CA ASN A 403 13.73 25.45 1.09
C ASN A 403 15.11 24.82 1.37
N SER A 404 16.04 24.70 0.39
CA SER A 404 17.23 23.83 0.57
C SER A 404 18.55 24.30 -0.09
N GLU A 405 18.72 25.57 -0.45
CA GLU A 405 19.96 26.11 -1.08
C GLU A 405 20.44 25.33 -2.35
N GLY A 406 19.58 24.50 -2.96
CA GLY A 406 19.93 23.72 -4.16
C GLY A 406 20.55 22.33 -3.89
N LEU A 407 20.40 21.77 -2.69
CA LEU A 407 20.88 20.44 -2.30
C LEU A 407 19.76 19.39 -2.25
N LEU A 408 19.95 18.23 -2.88
CA LEU A 408 19.08 17.06 -2.70
C LEU A 408 19.59 16.24 -1.49
N ARG A 409 18.94 16.37 -0.34
CA ARG A 409 19.30 15.67 0.91
C ARG A 409 18.17 14.77 1.38
N TYR A 410 18.52 13.54 1.76
CA TYR A 410 17.61 12.52 2.28
C TYR A 410 17.58 12.51 3.81
N ASP A 411 16.48 12.09 4.43
CA ASP A 411 16.43 11.94 5.89
C ASP A 411 17.25 10.73 6.33
N THR A 412 17.93 10.81 7.47
CA THR A 412 18.73 9.67 7.97
C THR A 412 17.81 8.48 8.27
N PRO A 413 18.02 7.28 7.69
CA PRO A 413 17.22 6.08 7.96
C PRO A 413 17.34 5.63 9.42
N ASP A 414 16.24 5.14 10.00
CA ASP A 414 16.16 4.71 11.40
C ASP A 414 17.22 3.67 11.77
N ILE A 415 17.50 2.72 10.87
CA ILE A 415 18.47 1.64 11.09
C ILE A 415 19.87 2.11 11.48
N ILE A 416 20.26 3.33 11.08
CA ILE A 416 21.55 3.93 11.43
C ILE A 416 21.45 5.10 12.41
N LYS A 417 20.25 5.45 12.91
CA LYS A 417 20.07 6.58 13.84
C LYS A 417 20.68 6.31 15.22
N LYS A 418 20.48 5.10 15.76
CA LYS A 418 20.98 4.72 17.09
C LYS A 418 22.38 4.13 17.05
N ASP A 419 22.67 3.32 16.04
CA ASP A 419 23.97 2.69 15.80
C ASP A 419 24.32 2.78 14.32
N LYS A 420 25.28 3.64 13.98
CA LYS A 420 25.72 3.85 12.58
C LYS A 420 26.29 2.57 11.94
N PHE A 421 26.77 1.63 12.75
CA PHE A 421 27.43 0.42 12.30
C PHE A 421 26.53 -0.82 12.41
N ALA A 422 25.24 -0.66 12.72
CA ALA A 422 24.28 -1.74 12.86
C ALA A 422 24.32 -2.70 11.65
N TRP A 423 24.39 -2.16 10.43
CA TRP A 423 24.42 -2.91 9.18
C TRP A 423 25.61 -3.87 9.03
N LEU A 424 26.75 -3.63 9.70
CA LEU A 424 27.92 -4.51 9.65
C LEU A 424 27.76 -5.76 10.52
N ARG A 425 26.91 -5.66 11.55
CA ARG A 425 26.79 -6.66 12.61
C ARG A 425 25.99 -7.87 12.14
N ASP A 426 26.45 -9.06 12.54
CA ASP A 426 25.78 -10.31 12.21
C ASP A 426 24.47 -10.51 12.97
N ASP A 427 24.40 -9.99 14.20
CA ASP A 427 23.18 -10.07 15.00
C ASP A 427 22.06 -9.19 14.42
N GLU A 428 22.35 -8.01 13.88
CA GLU A 428 21.35 -7.18 13.21
C GLU A 428 20.88 -7.78 11.87
N PHE A 429 21.80 -8.37 11.10
CA PHE A 429 21.45 -9.13 9.89
C PHE A 429 20.47 -10.27 10.21
N ALA A 430 20.71 -11.03 11.27
CA ALA A 430 19.82 -12.10 11.70
C ALA A 430 18.52 -11.58 12.33
N ARG A 431 18.57 -10.50 13.12
CA ARG A 431 17.39 -9.89 13.75
C ARG A 431 16.40 -9.39 12.72
N GLN A 432 16.87 -8.85 11.58
CA GLN A 432 16.00 -8.41 10.50
C GLN A 432 15.16 -9.54 9.87
N ALA A 433 15.55 -10.81 10.02
CA ALA A 433 14.71 -11.94 9.62
C ALA A 433 13.45 -12.11 10.50
N LEU A 434 13.45 -11.55 11.71
CA LEU A 434 12.35 -11.58 12.67
C LEU A 434 11.63 -10.24 12.85
N ALA A 435 12.35 -9.13 12.64
CA ALA A 435 11.93 -7.78 13.00
C ALA A 435 12.36 -6.71 11.98
N GLY A 436 12.73 -7.13 10.78
CA GLY A 436 13.04 -6.24 9.66
C GLY A 436 11.81 -5.96 8.79
N ILE A 437 12.07 -5.51 7.57
CA ILE A 437 11.04 -5.18 6.56
C ILE A 437 10.38 -6.42 5.98
N ASN A 438 11.10 -7.55 5.93
CA ASN A 438 10.60 -8.80 5.37
C ASN A 438 10.68 -9.95 6.40
N PRO A 439 9.97 -9.84 7.53
CA PRO A 439 10.13 -10.75 8.66
C PRO A 439 9.34 -12.05 8.46
N VAL A 440 9.01 -12.46 7.24
CA VAL A 440 7.99 -13.50 6.96
C VAL A 440 8.53 -14.72 6.21
N ASN A 441 9.83 -14.75 5.89
CA ASN A 441 10.43 -15.82 5.10
C ASN A 441 11.26 -16.81 5.91
N ILE A 442 11.64 -16.47 7.15
CA ILE A 442 12.42 -17.39 7.98
C ILE A 442 11.58 -18.61 8.34
N GLU A 443 12.20 -19.79 8.23
CA GLU A 443 11.58 -21.06 8.59
C GLU A 443 12.47 -21.88 9.50
N ARG A 444 11.88 -22.79 10.27
CA ARG A 444 12.63 -23.77 11.05
C ARG A 444 13.25 -24.79 10.10
N LEU A 445 14.54 -25.07 10.28
CA LEU A 445 15.22 -26.09 9.51
C LEU A 445 14.69 -27.49 9.90
N GLN A 446 14.10 -28.20 8.94
CA GLN A 446 13.49 -29.51 9.18
C GLN A 446 14.47 -30.68 9.03
N ALA A 447 15.44 -30.55 8.12
CA ALA A 447 16.43 -31.57 7.82
C ALA A 447 17.77 -30.92 7.49
N PHE A 448 18.86 -31.63 7.76
CA PHE A 448 20.22 -31.19 7.45
C PHE A 448 20.97 -32.28 6.67
N PRO A 449 21.66 -31.95 5.56
CA PRO A 449 21.70 -30.63 4.91
C PRO A 449 20.34 -30.22 4.30
N PRO A 450 20.08 -28.92 4.07
CA PRO A 450 18.91 -28.49 3.30
C PRO A 450 18.88 -29.11 1.91
N VAL A 451 17.67 -29.31 1.35
CA VAL A 451 17.46 -29.96 0.05
C VAL A 451 16.54 -29.10 -0.83
N SER A 452 16.94 -28.88 -2.08
CA SER A 452 16.14 -28.20 -3.11
C SER A 452 14.96 -29.05 -3.55
N LYS A 453 13.84 -28.40 -3.85
CA LYS A 453 12.63 -29.01 -4.44
C LYS A 453 12.60 -28.91 -5.96
N LEU A 454 13.57 -28.22 -6.57
CA LEU A 454 13.68 -28.09 -8.01
C LEU A 454 14.10 -29.41 -8.67
N ASP A 455 13.72 -29.60 -9.94
CA ASP A 455 14.04 -30.80 -10.70
C ASP A 455 15.57 -31.02 -10.81
N PRO A 456 16.13 -32.07 -10.19
CA PRO A 456 17.56 -32.34 -10.23
C PRO A 456 18.10 -32.59 -11.65
N ALA A 457 17.25 -33.04 -12.58
CA ALA A 457 17.65 -33.25 -13.96
C ALA A 457 17.95 -31.93 -14.69
N VAL A 458 17.33 -30.82 -14.24
CA VAL A 458 17.52 -29.49 -14.80
C VAL A 458 18.57 -28.70 -14.01
N TYR A 459 18.49 -28.78 -12.68
CA TYR A 459 19.24 -27.88 -11.79
C TYR A 459 20.39 -28.55 -11.04
N GLY A 460 20.66 -29.84 -11.28
CA GLY A 460 21.76 -30.57 -10.64
C GLY A 460 21.42 -31.14 -9.26
N PRO A 461 22.42 -31.61 -8.49
CA PRO A 461 22.20 -32.29 -7.22
C PRO A 461 21.40 -31.43 -6.23
N PRO A 462 20.33 -31.96 -5.61
CA PRO A 462 19.42 -31.16 -4.79
C PRO A 462 19.98 -30.83 -3.40
N GLU A 463 20.97 -31.56 -2.90
CA GLU A 463 21.54 -31.36 -1.57
C GLU A 463 22.37 -30.07 -1.49
N SER A 464 22.21 -29.32 -0.41
CA SER A 464 23.08 -28.19 -0.08
C SER A 464 24.53 -28.63 0.14
N ALA A 465 25.48 -27.77 -0.23
CA ALA A 465 26.90 -27.95 0.04
C ALA A 465 27.29 -27.60 1.50
N ILE A 466 26.34 -27.15 2.33
CA ILE A 466 26.60 -26.91 3.75
C ILE A 466 26.77 -28.26 4.46
N THR A 467 27.95 -28.47 5.04
CA THR A 467 28.29 -29.68 5.80
C THR A 467 28.29 -29.39 7.30
N GLU A 468 28.26 -30.43 8.12
CA GLU A 468 28.35 -30.32 9.58
C GLU A 468 29.62 -29.57 10.03
N GLN A 469 30.75 -29.79 9.34
CA GLN A 469 32.02 -29.11 9.62
C GLN A 469 31.92 -27.58 9.49
N HIS A 470 31.06 -27.07 8.60
CA HIS A 470 30.87 -25.63 8.44
C HIS A 470 30.17 -24.99 9.64
N ILE A 471 29.30 -25.72 10.34
CA ILE A 471 28.40 -25.13 11.35
C ILE A 471 28.65 -25.59 12.78
N ILE A 472 29.29 -26.74 13.01
CA ILE A 472 29.41 -27.36 14.35
C ILE A 472 30.04 -26.43 15.39
N GLY A 473 31.02 -25.60 15.00
CA GLY A 473 31.67 -24.62 15.88
C GLY A 473 30.80 -23.42 16.26
N GLN A 474 29.58 -23.32 15.71
CA GLN A 474 28.68 -22.18 15.90
C GLN A 474 27.40 -22.54 16.68
N LEU A 475 27.27 -23.80 17.15
CA LEU A 475 26.06 -24.34 17.78
C LEU A 475 26.12 -24.37 19.32
N ASP A 476 26.93 -23.51 19.93
CA ASP A 476 27.11 -23.42 21.39
C ASP A 476 27.41 -24.79 22.08
N GLY A 477 28.14 -25.66 21.38
CA GLY A 477 28.55 -26.99 21.85
C GLY A 477 27.56 -28.12 21.56
N MET A 478 26.41 -27.84 20.96
CA MET A 478 25.45 -28.85 20.51
C MET A 478 25.93 -29.54 19.23
N SER A 479 25.56 -30.81 19.05
CA SER A 479 25.58 -31.46 17.74
C SER A 479 24.48 -30.89 16.83
N VAL A 480 24.61 -31.09 15.52
CA VAL A 480 23.56 -30.70 14.55
C VAL A 480 22.23 -31.37 14.87
N ARG A 481 22.28 -32.64 15.28
CA ARG A 481 21.11 -33.43 15.65
C ARG A 481 20.39 -32.84 16.86
N GLU A 482 21.11 -32.57 17.95
CA GLU A 482 20.52 -31.95 19.15
C GLU A 482 19.94 -30.58 18.81
N ALA A 483 20.63 -29.77 17.99
CA ALA A 483 20.14 -28.46 17.58
C ALA A 483 18.86 -28.53 16.72
N LEU A 484 18.69 -29.57 15.89
CA LEU A 484 17.45 -29.85 15.17
C LEU A 484 16.32 -30.28 16.12
N GLU A 485 16.59 -31.25 17.00
CA GLU A 485 15.62 -31.80 17.95
C GLU A 485 15.10 -30.71 18.92
N ASP A 486 15.98 -29.79 19.34
CA ASP A 486 15.65 -28.67 20.23
C ASP A 486 15.10 -27.43 19.50
N ASN A 487 14.85 -27.52 18.18
CA ASN A 487 14.34 -26.41 17.36
C ASN A 487 15.23 -25.15 17.42
N ARG A 488 16.54 -25.34 17.39
CA ARG A 488 17.55 -24.26 17.43
C ARG A 488 18.07 -23.86 16.05
N LEU A 489 17.76 -24.60 14.99
CA LEU A 489 18.21 -24.30 13.62
C LEU A 489 17.09 -23.72 12.75
N TYR A 490 17.40 -22.63 12.07
CA TYR A 490 16.48 -21.89 11.20
C TYR A 490 17.16 -21.54 9.87
N MET A 491 16.37 -21.21 8.86
CA MET A 491 16.86 -20.94 7.52
C MET A 491 16.09 -19.79 6.85
N LEU A 492 16.81 -18.99 6.06
CA LEU A 492 16.25 -18.23 4.94
C LEU A 492 16.67 -18.90 3.64
N ASP A 493 15.71 -19.41 2.87
CA ASP A 493 15.97 -20.09 1.60
C ASP A 493 15.36 -19.33 0.41
N TYR A 494 16.25 -18.72 -0.38
CA TYR A 494 15.93 -18.07 -1.64
C TYR A 494 16.47 -18.83 -2.85
N HIS A 495 17.07 -20.00 -2.64
CA HIS A 495 17.67 -20.79 -3.69
C HIS A 495 16.65 -21.16 -4.76
N ASP A 496 15.55 -21.81 -4.36
CA ASP A 496 14.57 -22.34 -5.30
C ASP A 496 13.78 -21.23 -6.02
N ILE A 497 13.69 -20.04 -5.42
CA ILE A 497 13.03 -18.87 -6.02
C ILE A 497 13.92 -18.24 -7.10
N PHE A 498 15.23 -18.12 -6.85
CA PHE A 498 16.14 -17.43 -7.77
C PHE A 498 16.74 -18.34 -8.84
N LEU A 499 17.07 -19.59 -8.51
CA LEU A 499 17.83 -20.49 -9.38
C LEU A 499 17.24 -20.61 -10.81
N PRO A 500 15.91 -20.70 -11.01
CA PRO A 500 15.31 -20.75 -12.36
C PRO A 500 15.56 -19.52 -13.25
N PHE A 501 16.00 -18.41 -12.66
CA PHE A 501 16.17 -17.12 -13.34
C PHE A 501 17.64 -16.68 -13.45
N LEU A 502 18.58 -17.33 -12.74
CA LEU A 502 19.94 -16.81 -12.55
C LEU A 502 20.74 -16.65 -13.85
N ASP A 503 20.66 -17.58 -14.80
CA ASP A 503 21.37 -17.44 -16.09
C ASP A 503 20.94 -16.17 -16.82
N ARG A 504 19.63 -15.93 -16.87
CA ARG A 504 19.05 -14.76 -17.53
C ARG A 504 19.33 -13.48 -16.76
N ILE A 505 19.27 -13.52 -15.42
CA ILE A 505 19.60 -12.38 -14.57
C ILE A 505 21.08 -12.00 -14.73
N ASN A 506 21.97 -12.97 -14.67
CA ASN A 506 23.42 -12.76 -14.71
C ASN A 506 23.93 -12.39 -16.10
N ALA A 507 23.18 -12.70 -17.16
CA ALA A 507 23.43 -12.23 -18.51
C ALA A 507 23.11 -10.74 -18.71
N GLN A 508 22.32 -10.11 -17.82
CA GLN A 508 22.04 -8.68 -17.90
C GLN A 508 23.25 -7.85 -17.44
N ASP A 509 23.47 -6.73 -18.12
CA ASP A 509 24.49 -5.77 -17.74
C ASP A 509 24.19 -5.15 -16.37
N GLY A 510 25.25 -4.99 -15.57
CA GLY A 510 25.16 -4.40 -14.24
C GLY A 510 24.35 -5.21 -13.23
N ARG A 511 24.07 -6.49 -13.48
CA ARG A 511 23.33 -7.38 -12.57
C ARG A 511 24.09 -8.69 -12.35
N LYS A 512 24.24 -9.09 -11.09
CA LYS A 512 24.82 -10.38 -10.68
C LYS A 512 24.13 -10.89 -9.43
N ALA A 513 23.74 -12.15 -9.44
CA ALA A 513 22.94 -12.79 -8.41
C ALA A 513 23.40 -14.22 -8.17
N TYR A 514 23.07 -14.69 -6.98
CA TYR A 514 23.14 -16.09 -6.58
C TYR A 514 21.75 -16.53 -6.13
N GLY A 515 21.52 -17.85 -6.13
CA GLY A 515 20.51 -18.46 -5.28
C GLY A 515 21.12 -18.60 -3.90
N THR A 516 20.44 -18.13 -2.86
CA THR A 516 21.03 -18.06 -1.52
C THR A 516 20.30 -18.92 -0.50
N ARG A 517 21.06 -19.58 0.38
CA ARG A 517 20.56 -20.17 1.62
C ARG A 517 21.36 -19.65 2.79
N THR A 518 20.68 -19.26 3.86
CA THR A 518 21.33 -18.79 5.09
C THR A 518 20.83 -19.61 6.26
N LEU A 519 21.75 -20.23 7.00
CA LEU A 519 21.42 -20.92 8.24
C LEU A 519 21.64 -20.01 9.44
N PHE A 520 20.73 -20.13 10.40
CA PHE A 520 20.76 -19.42 11.67
C PHE A 520 20.68 -20.41 12.84
N PHE A 521 21.37 -20.07 13.92
CA PHE A 521 21.25 -20.73 15.21
C PHE A 521 20.52 -19.81 16.20
N LEU A 522 19.51 -20.34 16.89
CA LEU A 522 18.82 -19.67 17.99
C LEU A 522 19.62 -19.88 19.27
N THR A 523 20.23 -18.81 19.75
CA THR A 523 21.05 -18.85 20.98
C THR A 523 20.20 -19.04 22.22
N ALA A 524 20.82 -19.44 23.33
CA ALA A 524 20.16 -19.48 24.65
C ALA A 524 19.63 -18.11 25.11
N ALA A 525 20.12 -17.01 24.53
CA ALA A 525 19.64 -15.65 24.80
C ALA A 525 18.36 -15.29 24.02
N GLY A 526 17.82 -16.19 23.19
CA GLY A 526 16.60 -15.95 22.39
C GLY A 526 16.82 -15.14 21.12
N THR A 527 18.07 -14.85 20.75
CA THR A 527 18.44 -14.13 19.51
C THR A 527 19.01 -15.08 18.47
N LEU A 528 18.79 -14.77 17.19
CA LEU A 528 19.37 -15.53 16.08
C LEU A 528 20.81 -15.09 15.81
N LYS A 529 21.63 -16.05 15.39
CA LYS A 529 22.99 -15.86 14.92
C LYS A 529 23.14 -16.49 13.54
N PRO A 530 23.62 -15.78 12.50
CA PRO A 530 23.88 -16.40 11.21
C PRO A 530 25.13 -17.28 11.31
N ILE A 531 25.07 -18.51 10.80
CA ILE A 531 26.13 -19.52 10.97
C ILE A 531 26.71 -20.05 9.66
N ALA A 532 25.98 -19.93 8.55
CA ALA A 532 26.48 -20.25 7.21
C ALA A 532 25.63 -19.56 6.13
N ILE A 533 26.27 -19.19 5.02
CA ILE A 533 25.60 -18.73 3.79
C ILE A 533 26.11 -19.58 2.63
N GLU A 534 25.19 -20.20 1.91
CA GLU A 534 25.46 -20.87 0.64
C GLU A 534 25.06 -19.96 -0.52
N LEU A 535 25.98 -19.76 -1.46
CA LEU A 535 25.77 -19.04 -2.71
C LEU A 535 25.85 -20.02 -3.89
N CYS A 536 24.79 -20.06 -4.70
CA CYS A 536 24.59 -21.04 -5.76
C CYS A 536 24.47 -20.37 -7.15
N LEU A 537 25.09 -20.98 -8.17
CA LEU A 537 25.01 -20.61 -9.59
C LEU A 537 24.74 -21.84 -10.47
N PRO A 538 23.92 -21.71 -11.53
CA PRO A 538 23.85 -22.69 -12.60
C PRO A 538 25.06 -22.56 -13.56
N PRO A 539 25.40 -23.62 -14.33
CA PRO A 539 24.92 -24.98 -14.18
C PRO A 539 25.59 -25.71 -12.99
N MET A 540 24.79 -26.36 -12.14
CA MET A 540 25.31 -27.19 -11.05
C MET A 540 25.70 -28.57 -11.57
N THR A 541 26.95 -28.75 -11.95
CA THR A 541 27.51 -30.04 -12.40
C THR A 541 28.60 -30.50 -11.43
N ASP A 542 28.78 -31.82 -11.28
CA ASP A 542 29.67 -32.44 -10.27
C ASP A 542 31.17 -32.02 -10.37
N GLY A 543 31.57 -31.37 -11.47
CA GLY A 543 32.92 -30.81 -11.65
C GLY A 543 33.04 -29.30 -11.39
N CYS A 544 31.93 -28.57 -11.26
CA CYS A 544 31.94 -27.11 -11.14
C CYS A 544 32.03 -26.68 -9.67
N LYS A 545 33.25 -26.65 -9.12
CA LYS A 545 33.51 -26.19 -7.73
C LYS A 545 33.03 -24.76 -7.43
N ARG A 546 32.71 -23.97 -8.46
CA ARG A 546 32.18 -22.60 -8.33
C ARG A 546 30.65 -22.54 -8.27
N ALA A 547 29.96 -23.64 -8.59
CA ALA A 547 28.50 -23.67 -8.65
C ALA A 547 27.85 -23.59 -7.26
N LYS A 548 28.50 -24.11 -6.21
CA LYS A 548 28.07 -24.02 -4.81
C LYS A 548 29.24 -23.58 -3.95
N ARG A 549 29.11 -22.45 -3.26
CA ARG A 549 30.13 -21.94 -2.32
C ARG A 549 29.50 -21.67 -0.98
N VAL A 550 30.12 -22.17 0.08
CA VAL A 550 29.69 -21.92 1.47
C VAL A 550 30.63 -20.91 2.11
N PHE A 551 30.05 -19.93 2.77
CA PHE A 551 30.72 -18.93 3.59
C PHE A 551 30.27 -19.12 5.03
N THR A 552 31.21 -19.01 5.96
CA THR A 552 30.97 -19.12 7.40
C THR A 552 31.37 -17.80 8.08
N PRO A 553 30.94 -17.57 9.34
CA PRO A 553 31.40 -16.43 10.12
C PRO A 553 32.92 -16.27 10.08
N PRO A 554 33.42 -15.03 9.94
CA PRO A 554 34.80 -14.77 9.54
C PRO A 554 35.81 -15.06 10.66
N ALA A 555 37.01 -15.49 10.25
CA ALA A 555 38.14 -15.75 11.16
C ALA A 555 39.28 -14.73 11.02
N ASP A 556 39.31 -13.97 9.93
CA ASP A 556 40.33 -12.98 9.60
C ASP A 556 39.74 -11.79 8.81
N ALA A 557 40.58 -10.82 8.45
CA ALA A 557 40.15 -9.62 7.76
C ALA A 557 39.58 -9.89 6.35
N THR A 558 40.17 -10.83 5.60
CA THR A 558 39.75 -11.14 4.22
C THR A 558 38.41 -11.87 4.22
N SER A 559 38.28 -12.90 5.06
CA SER A 559 37.03 -13.65 5.26
C SER A 559 35.90 -12.75 5.77
N ASN A 560 36.19 -11.69 6.52
CA ASN A 560 35.19 -10.69 6.92
C ASN A 560 34.53 -10.04 5.69
N TRP A 561 35.31 -9.56 4.73
CA TRP A 561 34.75 -8.91 3.53
C TRP A 561 34.05 -9.89 2.59
N LEU A 562 34.54 -11.12 2.48
CA LEU A 562 33.84 -12.19 1.76
C LEU A 562 32.48 -12.50 2.41
N TRP A 563 32.42 -12.53 3.75
CA TRP A 563 31.19 -12.70 4.51
C TRP A 563 30.22 -11.52 4.32
N GLN A 564 30.70 -10.27 4.34
CA GLN A 564 29.85 -9.11 4.05
C GLN A 564 29.27 -9.15 2.63
N LEU A 565 30.07 -9.55 1.63
CA LEU A 565 29.56 -9.74 0.26
C LEU A 565 28.51 -10.86 0.18
N ALA A 566 28.70 -11.96 0.91
CA ALA A 566 27.72 -13.04 0.98
C ALA A 566 26.40 -12.56 1.62
N LYS A 567 26.46 -11.83 2.75
CA LYS A 567 25.28 -11.19 3.36
C LYS A 567 24.59 -10.21 2.40
N ALA A 568 25.34 -9.40 1.66
CA ALA A 568 24.78 -8.47 0.69
C ALA A 568 24.00 -9.19 -0.43
N HIS A 569 24.49 -10.34 -0.91
CA HIS A 569 23.73 -11.17 -1.86
C HIS A 569 22.45 -11.74 -1.25
N VAL A 570 22.49 -12.20 0.01
CA VAL A 570 21.28 -12.63 0.72
C VAL A 570 20.29 -11.49 0.85
N CYS A 571 20.74 -10.29 1.28
CA CYS A 571 19.89 -9.11 1.39
C CYS A 571 19.29 -8.70 0.04
N SER A 572 20.00 -8.87 -1.08
CA SER A 572 19.47 -8.57 -2.42
C SER A 572 18.43 -9.59 -2.88
N ASN A 573 18.62 -10.87 -2.57
CA ASN A 573 17.58 -11.88 -2.75
C ASN A 573 16.35 -11.56 -1.88
N ASP A 574 16.56 -11.26 -0.60
CA ASP A 574 15.52 -10.87 0.36
C ASP A 574 14.74 -9.66 -0.13
N ALA A 575 15.41 -8.62 -0.64
CA ALA A 575 14.77 -7.44 -1.18
C ALA A 575 13.90 -7.75 -2.42
N GLY A 576 14.36 -8.65 -3.30
CA GLY A 576 13.58 -9.12 -4.45
C GLY A 576 12.33 -9.91 -4.04
N VAL A 577 12.47 -10.88 -3.14
CA VAL A 577 11.32 -11.66 -2.63
C VAL A 577 10.35 -10.78 -1.85
N HIS A 578 10.88 -9.92 -0.98
CA HIS A 578 10.09 -8.93 -0.24
C HIS A 578 9.18 -8.14 -1.17
N GLN A 579 9.76 -7.48 -2.17
CA GLN A 579 9.02 -6.54 -3.01
C GLN A 579 8.09 -7.21 -4.00
N LEU A 580 8.55 -8.26 -4.66
CA LEU A 580 7.81 -8.88 -5.75
C LEU A 580 6.76 -9.86 -5.25
N ILE A 581 7.08 -10.59 -4.18
CA ILE A 581 6.28 -11.73 -3.72
C ILE A 581 5.49 -11.34 -2.48
N ASN A 582 6.17 -10.98 -1.39
CA ASN A 582 5.47 -10.78 -0.11
C ASN A 582 4.67 -9.47 -0.10
N HIS A 583 5.20 -8.42 -0.68
CA HIS A 583 4.56 -7.12 -0.79
C HIS A 583 3.62 -7.08 -2.01
N TRP A 584 4.15 -6.96 -3.23
CA TRP A 584 3.32 -6.80 -4.43
C TRP A 584 2.35 -7.96 -4.66
N LEU A 585 2.82 -9.20 -4.78
CA LEU A 585 1.92 -10.30 -5.15
C LEU A 585 0.88 -10.58 -4.06
N ARG A 586 1.31 -10.80 -2.81
CA ARG A 586 0.44 -11.31 -1.75
C ARG A 586 -0.52 -10.26 -1.18
N THR A 587 -0.15 -8.97 -1.14
CA THR A 587 -1.05 -7.92 -0.62
C THR A 587 -1.70 -7.08 -1.72
N HIS A 588 -0.96 -6.62 -2.74
CA HIS A 588 -1.56 -5.80 -3.81
C HIS A 588 -2.32 -6.64 -4.84
N ALA A 589 -1.62 -7.52 -5.55
CA ALA A 589 -2.16 -8.18 -6.74
C ALA A 589 -3.20 -9.26 -6.39
N CYS A 590 -2.98 -10.02 -5.32
CA CYS A 590 -3.94 -11.07 -4.92
C CYS A 590 -5.22 -10.51 -4.28
N MET A 591 -5.20 -9.29 -3.72
CA MET A 591 -6.40 -8.70 -3.11
C MET A 591 -7.27 -7.96 -4.12
N GLU A 592 -6.69 -7.39 -5.19
CA GLU A 592 -7.42 -6.70 -6.26
C GLU A 592 -8.63 -7.49 -6.83
N PRO A 593 -8.52 -8.81 -7.12
CA PRO A 593 -9.68 -9.65 -7.49
C PRO A 593 -10.86 -9.62 -6.52
N PHE A 594 -10.61 -9.71 -5.21
CA PHE A 594 -11.67 -9.72 -4.20
C PHE A 594 -12.37 -8.36 -4.09
N ILE A 595 -11.61 -7.27 -4.30
CA ILE A 595 -12.14 -5.91 -4.32
C ILE A 595 -13.05 -5.72 -5.54
N ILE A 596 -12.58 -6.10 -6.73
CA ILE A 596 -13.37 -6.01 -7.96
C ILE A 596 -14.67 -6.82 -7.81
N ALA A 597 -14.59 -8.05 -7.30
CA ALA A 597 -15.76 -8.89 -7.06
C ALA A 597 -16.74 -8.26 -6.05
N ALA A 598 -16.23 -7.67 -4.96
CA ALA A 598 -17.07 -7.08 -3.92
C ALA A 598 -17.94 -5.96 -4.49
N HIS A 599 -17.37 -5.08 -5.32
CA HIS A 599 -18.13 -4.02 -5.99
C HIS A 599 -19.07 -4.53 -7.09
N ARG A 600 -18.79 -5.68 -7.70
CA ARG A 600 -19.62 -6.28 -8.76
C ARG A 600 -20.81 -7.07 -8.25
N GLN A 601 -20.67 -7.68 -7.07
CA GLN A 601 -21.59 -8.72 -6.60
C GLN A 601 -22.29 -8.37 -5.28
N LEU A 602 -21.71 -7.52 -4.43
CA LEU A 602 -22.31 -7.13 -3.16
C LEU A 602 -22.90 -5.72 -3.25
N SER A 603 -24.18 -5.57 -2.94
CA SER A 603 -24.81 -4.25 -2.86
C SER A 603 -24.13 -3.37 -1.80
N ALA A 604 -24.18 -2.04 -1.96
CA ALA A 604 -23.77 -1.10 -0.90
C ALA A 604 -24.57 -1.26 0.42
N MET A 605 -25.74 -1.91 0.36
CA MET A 605 -26.54 -2.31 1.53
C MET A 605 -26.07 -3.63 2.16
N HIS A 606 -25.29 -4.44 1.45
CA HIS A 606 -24.88 -5.75 1.93
C HIS A 606 -23.96 -5.63 3.16
N PRO A 607 -24.21 -6.37 4.26
CA PRO A 607 -23.43 -6.25 5.48
C PRO A 607 -21.94 -6.53 5.25
N ILE A 608 -21.60 -7.57 4.47
CA ILE A 608 -20.19 -7.87 4.12
C ILE A 608 -19.51 -6.77 3.30
N PHE A 609 -20.21 -6.11 2.37
CA PHE A 609 -19.64 -4.95 1.66
C PHE A 609 -19.32 -3.82 2.63
N LYS A 610 -20.21 -3.53 3.58
CA LYS A 610 -19.98 -2.52 4.62
C LYS A 610 -18.81 -2.85 5.56
N LEU A 611 -18.57 -4.13 5.84
CA LEU A 611 -17.40 -4.58 6.59
C LEU A 611 -16.12 -4.35 5.78
N LEU A 612 -16.09 -4.78 4.52
CA LEU A 612 -14.89 -4.72 3.67
C LEU A 612 -14.54 -3.32 3.19
N LYS A 613 -15.52 -2.40 3.04
CA LYS A 613 -15.32 -1.09 2.40
C LYS A 613 -14.07 -0.31 2.85
N PRO A 614 -13.75 -0.15 4.15
CA PRO A 614 -12.53 0.56 4.56
C PRO A 614 -11.24 -0.16 4.14
N HIS A 615 -11.30 -1.50 4.03
CA HIS A 615 -10.19 -2.38 3.70
C HIS A 615 -9.93 -2.49 2.18
N MET A 616 -10.75 -1.83 1.36
CA MET A 616 -10.58 -1.76 -0.10
C MET A 616 -10.10 -0.38 -0.59
N ARG A 617 -10.14 0.63 0.28
CA ARG A 617 -9.86 2.02 -0.06
C ARG A 617 -8.52 2.16 -0.77
N TYR A 618 -8.51 2.85 -1.91
CA TYR A 618 -7.31 3.25 -2.66
C TYR A 618 -6.48 2.14 -3.30
N THR A 619 -6.71 0.87 -2.97
CA THR A 619 -5.91 -0.27 -3.44
C THR A 619 -5.89 -0.36 -4.96
N LEU A 620 -7.02 -0.17 -5.63
CA LEU A 620 -7.07 -0.25 -7.09
C LEU A 620 -6.35 0.90 -7.78
N LYS A 621 -6.44 2.11 -7.23
CA LYS A 621 -5.74 3.26 -7.78
C LYS A 621 -4.23 3.16 -7.60
N ILE A 622 -3.75 2.72 -6.43
CA ILE A 622 -2.32 2.51 -6.24
C ILE A 622 -1.80 1.37 -7.12
N ASN A 623 -2.56 0.28 -7.30
CA ASN A 623 -2.19 -0.79 -8.23
C ASN A 623 -2.14 -0.32 -9.67
N ALA A 624 -3.09 0.50 -10.12
CA ALA A 624 -3.07 1.08 -11.45
C ALA A 624 -1.86 1.99 -11.68
N LEU A 625 -1.51 2.85 -10.71
CA LEU A 625 -0.29 3.63 -10.77
C LEU A 625 0.97 2.76 -10.75
N ALA A 626 0.99 1.68 -9.96
CA ALA A 626 2.11 0.75 -9.95
C ALA A 626 2.31 0.11 -11.34
N ARG A 627 1.22 -0.32 -12.01
CA ARG A 627 1.28 -0.76 -13.41
C ARG A 627 1.76 0.33 -14.36
N GLN A 628 1.47 1.59 -14.05
CA GLN A 628 1.86 2.71 -14.90
C GLN A 628 3.34 3.11 -14.78
N ILE A 629 3.92 3.12 -13.58
CA ILE A 629 5.27 3.69 -13.36
C ILE A 629 6.25 2.80 -12.59
N LEU A 630 5.76 1.76 -11.90
CA LEU A 630 6.56 0.99 -10.94
C LEU A 630 6.98 -0.36 -11.51
N ILE A 631 6.02 -1.20 -11.91
CA ILE A 631 6.22 -2.59 -12.34
C ILE A 631 6.13 -2.80 -13.86
N ASN A 632 5.96 -1.73 -14.63
CA ASN A 632 6.02 -1.79 -16.08
C ASN A 632 7.45 -2.09 -16.58
N GLY A 633 7.55 -2.44 -17.86
CA GLY A 633 8.81 -2.53 -18.57
C GLY A 633 9.59 -1.22 -18.46
N ASP A 634 10.83 -1.33 -18.00
CA ASP A 634 11.75 -0.23 -17.68
C ASP A 634 11.22 0.74 -16.60
N GLY A 635 10.23 0.29 -15.83
CA GLY A 635 9.77 0.95 -14.63
C GLY A 635 10.81 0.90 -13.51
N VAL A 636 10.45 1.50 -12.39
CA VAL A 636 11.33 1.64 -11.23
C VAL A 636 11.78 0.29 -10.65
N ILE A 637 10.90 -0.70 -10.56
CA ILE A 637 11.23 -2.01 -9.96
C ILE A 637 12.22 -2.77 -10.85
N GLU A 638 11.98 -2.84 -12.16
CA GLU A 638 12.93 -3.49 -13.07
C GLU A 638 14.30 -2.80 -13.07
N SER A 639 14.31 -1.47 -12.96
CA SER A 639 15.55 -0.68 -12.95
C SER A 639 16.33 -0.81 -11.63
N GLY A 640 15.63 -0.95 -10.50
CA GLY A 640 16.19 -0.89 -9.16
C GLY A 640 16.55 -2.23 -8.51
N PHE A 641 15.99 -3.34 -9.00
CA PHE A 641 16.15 -4.66 -8.38
C PHE A 641 16.95 -5.65 -9.24
N THR A 642 17.65 -6.56 -8.56
CA THR A 642 18.49 -7.61 -9.18
C THR A 642 17.81 -8.37 -10.32
N PRO A 643 16.53 -8.80 -10.23
CA PRO A 643 15.92 -9.57 -11.32
C PRO A 643 15.80 -8.81 -12.65
N GLY A 644 15.80 -7.47 -12.63
CA GLY A 644 15.68 -6.68 -13.85
C GLY A 644 14.34 -6.91 -14.56
N ARG A 645 14.38 -7.12 -15.87
CA ARG A 645 13.17 -7.37 -16.68
C ARG A 645 12.39 -8.65 -16.33
N TYR A 646 12.95 -9.52 -15.48
CA TYR A 646 12.33 -10.78 -15.05
C TYR A 646 11.56 -10.65 -13.73
N CYS A 647 11.48 -9.46 -13.13
CA CYS A 647 10.78 -9.22 -11.87
C CYS A 647 9.35 -9.80 -11.86
N MET A 648 8.57 -9.49 -12.90
CA MET A 648 7.18 -9.91 -12.95
C MET A 648 6.99 -11.38 -13.33
N GLU A 649 7.93 -11.99 -14.06
CA GLU A 649 7.95 -13.44 -14.27
C GLU A 649 8.24 -14.18 -12.95
N MET A 650 9.13 -13.67 -12.09
CA MET A 650 9.38 -14.23 -10.76
C MET A 650 8.15 -14.13 -9.85
N SER A 651 7.42 -13.02 -9.92
CA SER A 651 6.13 -12.88 -9.23
C SER A 651 5.12 -13.92 -9.71
N ALA A 652 5.00 -14.15 -11.03
CA ALA A 652 4.10 -15.17 -11.57
C ALA A 652 4.52 -16.60 -11.21
N PHE A 653 5.82 -16.88 -11.15
CA PHE A 653 6.34 -18.15 -10.62
C PHE A 653 5.93 -18.35 -9.16
N ALA A 654 6.09 -17.32 -8.31
CA ALA A 654 5.69 -17.40 -6.91
C ALA A 654 4.17 -17.56 -6.74
N TYR A 655 3.36 -16.92 -7.58
CA TYR A 655 1.92 -17.16 -7.59
C TYR A 655 1.64 -18.63 -7.88
N ARG A 656 2.18 -19.18 -8.98
CA ARG A 656 2.00 -20.58 -9.36
C ARG A 656 2.40 -21.54 -8.23
N GLU A 657 3.61 -21.42 -7.72
CA GLU A 657 4.24 -22.42 -6.84
C GLU A 657 3.95 -22.23 -5.35
N LEU A 658 3.76 -20.98 -4.88
CA LEU A 658 3.80 -20.68 -3.44
C LEU A 658 2.47 -20.13 -2.90
N TRP A 659 1.69 -19.41 -3.72
CA TRP A 659 0.50 -18.71 -3.23
C TRP A 659 -0.73 -19.61 -3.12
N ARG A 660 -1.42 -19.47 -1.97
CA ARG A 660 -2.67 -20.16 -1.63
C ARG A 660 -3.35 -19.50 -0.44
N ILE A 661 -4.62 -19.11 -0.62
CA ILE A 661 -5.34 -18.24 0.32
C ILE A 661 -5.48 -18.84 1.73
N ASP A 662 -5.59 -20.16 1.84
CA ASP A 662 -5.74 -20.89 3.12
C ASP A 662 -4.48 -20.81 4.00
N GLN A 663 -3.36 -20.37 3.43
CA GLN A 663 -2.08 -20.21 4.14
C GLN A 663 -1.60 -18.76 4.24
N GLU A 664 -2.42 -17.79 3.83
CA GLU A 664 -2.05 -16.37 3.91
C GLU A 664 -2.45 -15.73 5.25
N GLY A 665 -3.25 -16.43 6.07
CA GLY A 665 -3.52 -16.04 7.45
C GLY A 665 -2.31 -16.27 8.36
N LEU A 666 -2.06 -15.37 9.31
CA LEU A 666 -0.85 -15.39 10.15
C LEU A 666 -0.64 -16.73 10.91
N PRO A 667 -1.65 -17.33 11.58
CA PRO A 667 -1.50 -18.62 12.23
C PRO A 667 -1.02 -19.73 11.29
N ALA A 668 -1.66 -19.85 10.13
CA ALA A 668 -1.38 -20.89 9.15
C ALA A 668 0.03 -20.71 8.55
N ASP A 669 0.43 -19.46 8.29
CA ASP A 669 1.79 -19.14 7.84
C ASP A 669 2.86 -19.52 8.88
N LEU A 670 2.67 -19.14 10.15
CA LEU A 670 3.61 -19.45 11.22
C LEU A 670 3.79 -20.96 11.42
N ILE A 671 2.69 -21.72 11.39
CA ILE A 671 2.75 -23.19 11.49
C ILE A 671 3.46 -23.78 10.27
N ARG A 672 3.11 -23.32 9.05
CA ARG A 672 3.71 -23.81 7.80
C ARG A 672 5.22 -23.64 7.79
N ARG A 673 5.72 -22.48 8.20
CA ARG A 673 7.16 -22.19 8.30
C ARG A 673 7.83 -22.89 9.49
N GLY A 674 7.06 -23.60 10.33
CA GLY A 674 7.57 -24.23 11.54
C GLY A 674 7.99 -23.23 12.61
N MET A 675 7.43 -22.02 12.60
CA MET A 675 7.72 -20.97 13.58
C MET A 675 6.79 -21.02 14.79
N ALA A 676 5.70 -21.78 14.70
CA ALA A 676 4.76 -22.03 15.77
C ALA A 676 4.21 -23.46 15.71
N VAL A 677 3.67 -23.92 16.83
CA VAL A 677 2.84 -25.12 16.91
C VAL A 677 1.51 -24.79 17.58
N GLU A 678 0.47 -25.55 17.25
CA GLU A 678 -0.81 -25.44 17.94
C GLU A 678 -0.66 -25.79 19.42
N ASP A 679 -1.18 -24.92 20.28
CA ASP A 679 -1.20 -25.12 21.72
C ASP A 679 -2.40 -24.35 22.31
N PRO A 680 -3.54 -25.04 22.56
CA PRO A 680 -4.74 -24.42 23.10
C PRO A 680 -4.57 -23.77 24.49
N THR A 681 -3.47 -24.06 25.19
CA THR A 681 -3.17 -23.46 26.49
C THR A 681 -2.50 -22.09 26.39
N GLN A 682 -1.94 -21.77 25.22
CA GLN A 682 -1.31 -20.48 24.97
C GLN A 682 -2.32 -19.42 24.54
N PRO A 683 -2.01 -18.13 24.76
CA PRO A 683 -2.73 -17.04 24.12
C PRO A 683 -2.82 -17.27 22.61
N HIS A 684 -4.01 -17.07 22.04
CA HIS A 684 -4.26 -17.22 20.60
C HIS A 684 -4.16 -18.67 20.06
N GLY A 685 -4.04 -19.68 20.94
CA GLY A 685 -4.01 -21.10 20.55
C GLY A 685 -2.70 -21.56 19.89
N LEU A 686 -1.63 -20.75 19.93
CA LEU A 686 -0.34 -21.06 19.33
C LEU A 686 0.81 -20.85 20.31
N ARG A 687 1.79 -21.75 20.26
CA ARG A 687 3.10 -21.56 20.90
C ARG A 687 4.17 -21.27 19.85
N LEU A 688 4.78 -20.09 19.91
CA LEU A 688 5.92 -19.77 19.06
C LEU A 688 7.17 -20.58 19.46
N LEU A 689 7.98 -20.97 18.48
CA LEU A 689 9.28 -21.61 18.73
C LEU A 689 10.41 -20.60 18.97
N ILE A 690 10.20 -19.36 18.52
CA ILE A 690 11.00 -18.20 18.93
C ILE A 690 10.07 -17.27 19.72
N GLU A 691 10.21 -17.24 21.04
CA GLU A 691 9.32 -16.48 21.93
C GLU A 691 9.35 -14.97 21.67
N ASP A 692 10.54 -14.43 21.38
CA ASP A 692 10.72 -13.01 21.06
C ASP A 692 10.86 -12.79 19.55
N TYR A 693 9.90 -13.29 18.77
CA TYR A 693 9.76 -13.01 17.34
C TYR A 693 8.81 -11.80 17.16
N PRO A 694 9.33 -10.58 16.90
CA PRO A 694 8.52 -9.36 17.05
C PRO A 694 7.33 -9.27 16.09
N TYR A 695 7.53 -9.58 14.80
CA TYR A 695 6.44 -9.64 13.82
C TYR A 695 5.33 -10.61 14.23
N ALA A 696 5.69 -11.84 14.62
CA ALA A 696 4.71 -12.86 14.97
C ALA A 696 3.96 -12.53 16.25
N THR A 697 4.70 -12.14 17.30
CA THR A 697 4.09 -11.84 18.61
C THR A 697 3.10 -10.68 18.53
N ASP A 698 3.42 -9.62 17.78
CA ASP A 698 2.54 -8.46 17.63
C ASP A 698 1.43 -8.71 16.62
N GLY A 699 1.76 -9.35 15.50
CA GLY A 699 0.80 -9.74 14.48
C GLY A 699 -0.32 -10.59 15.07
N MET A 700 -0.02 -11.51 16.01
CA MET A 700 -1.04 -12.33 16.67
C MET A 700 -2.03 -11.53 17.53
N LEU A 701 -1.62 -10.37 18.08
CA LEU A 701 -2.54 -9.47 18.78
C LEU A 701 -3.57 -8.88 17.81
N LEU A 702 -3.09 -8.33 16.68
CA LEU A 702 -3.95 -7.73 15.66
C LEU A 702 -4.81 -8.78 14.94
N TRP A 703 -4.21 -9.91 14.58
CA TRP A 703 -4.93 -11.05 13.99
C TRP A 703 -6.12 -11.46 14.88
N SER A 704 -5.91 -11.55 16.18
CA SER A 704 -6.96 -11.94 17.12
C SER A 704 -8.04 -10.88 17.27
N ALA A 705 -7.68 -9.60 17.23
CA ALA A 705 -8.65 -8.51 17.23
C ALA A 705 -9.51 -8.53 15.96
N ILE A 706 -8.88 -8.72 14.79
CA ILE A 706 -9.58 -8.86 13.51
C ILE A 706 -10.48 -10.10 13.50
N THR A 707 -10.00 -11.23 14.05
CA THR A 707 -10.78 -12.48 14.13
C THR A 707 -12.04 -12.26 14.95
N ARG A 708 -11.92 -11.72 16.18
CA ARG A 708 -13.10 -11.43 17.03
C ARG A 708 -14.06 -10.46 16.38
N TRP A 709 -13.55 -9.43 15.71
CA TRP A 709 -14.37 -8.50 14.93
C TRP A 709 -15.17 -9.21 13.83
N CYS A 710 -14.50 -10.03 13.01
CA CYS A 710 -15.14 -10.74 11.91
C CYS A 710 -16.13 -11.80 12.42
N ASP A 711 -15.78 -12.57 13.45
CA ASP A 711 -16.65 -13.56 14.07
C ASP A 711 -17.93 -12.92 14.61
N ALA A 712 -17.78 -11.85 15.41
CA ALA A 712 -18.92 -11.13 15.97
C ALA A 712 -19.80 -10.56 14.86
N TYR A 713 -19.21 -9.89 13.88
CA TYR A 713 -19.95 -9.27 12.78
C TYR A 713 -20.68 -10.28 11.91
N VAL A 714 -20.02 -11.39 11.54
CA VAL A 714 -20.64 -12.45 10.74
C VAL A 714 -21.79 -13.10 11.52
N ALA A 715 -21.62 -13.40 12.80
CA ALA A 715 -22.65 -14.01 13.62
C ALA A 715 -23.93 -13.15 13.74
N MET A 716 -23.84 -11.82 13.59
CA MET A 716 -25.00 -10.93 13.59
C MET A 716 -25.91 -11.15 12.37
N TYR A 717 -25.32 -11.39 11.19
CA TYR A 717 -26.06 -11.47 9.92
C TYR A 717 -26.25 -12.89 9.42
N TYR A 718 -25.39 -13.83 9.84
CA TYR A 718 -25.40 -15.21 9.38
C TYR A 718 -25.46 -16.18 10.57
N PRO A 719 -26.66 -16.42 11.14
CA PRO A 719 -26.81 -17.26 12.33
C PRO A 719 -26.68 -18.76 12.04
N SER A 720 -26.58 -19.18 10.78
CA SER A 720 -26.59 -20.59 10.36
C SER A 720 -25.85 -20.82 9.05
N ASP A 721 -25.48 -22.08 8.78
CA ASP A 721 -24.87 -22.48 7.50
C ASP A 721 -25.81 -22.18 6.31
N GLU A 722 -27.11 -22.41 6.50
CA GLU A 722 -28.13 -22.12 5.50
C GLU A 722 -28.19 -20.64 5.12
N SER A 723 -27.97 -19.73 6.08
CA SER A 723 -27.95 -18.28 5.79
C SER A 723 -26.76 -17.88 4.92
N VAL A 724 -25.60 -18.53 5.06
CA VAL A 724 -24.43 -18.28 4.20
C VAL A 724 -24.63 -18.89 2.81
N GLN A 725 -25.18 -20.10 2.75
CA GLN A 725 -25.42 -20.81 1.49
C GLN A 725 -26.57 -20.19 0.67
N GLY A 726 -27.57 -19.63 1.35
CA GLY A 726 -28.74 -18.99 0.74
C GLY A 726 -28.48 -17.58 0.21
N ASP A 727 -27.38 -16.93 0.61
CA ASP A 727 -27.03 -15.59 0.17
C ASP A 727 -26.43 -15.59 -1.25
N ALA A 728 -27.28 -15.30 -2.24
CA ALA A 728 -26.89 -15.29 -3.64
C ALA A 728 -25.81 -14.25 -4.00
N GLU A 729 -25.78 -13.09 -3.32
CA GLU A 729 -24.76 -12.07 -3.58
C GLU A 729 -23.42 -12.50 -3.01
N LEU A 730 -23.40 -13.04 -1.78
CA LEU A 730 -22.21 -13.57 -1.15
C LEU A 730 -21.59 -14.72 -1.95
N GLN A 731 -22.41 -15.68 -2.38
CA GLN A 731 -21.95 -16.82 -3.18
C GLN A 731 -21.45 -16.37 -4.56
N ALA A 732 -22.09 -15.37 -5.18
CA ALA A 732 -21.63 -14.79 -6.44
C ALA A 732 -20.30 -14.04 -6.28
N TRP A 733 -20.14 -13.25 -5.21
CA TRP A 733 -18.91 -12.54 -4.88
C TRP A 733 -17.72 -13.50 -4.78
N TYR A 734 -17.85 -14.52 -3.92
CA TYR A 734 -16.78 -15.48 -3.70
C TYR A 734 -16.51 -16.33 -4.95
N GLY A 735 -17.58 -16.83 -5.58
CA GLY A 735 -17.48 -17.62 -6.80
C GLY A 735 -16.79 -16.86 -7.93
N GLU A 736 -17.09 -15.57 -8.11
CA GLU A 736 -16.45 -14.74 -9.14
C GLU A 736 -14.99 -14.39 -8.80
N ALA A 737 -14.69 -14.06 -7.54
CA ALA A 737 -13.31 -13.80 -7.10
C ALA A 737 -12.41 -15.01 -7.37
N VAL A 738 -12.89 -16.24 -7.13
CA VAL A 738 -12.16 -17.48 -7.39
C VAL A 738 -12.10 -17.80 -8.89
N ARG A 739 -13.26 -17.87 -9.56
CA ARG A 739 -13.36 -18.41 -10.94
C ARG A 739 -12.88 -17.45 -12.02
N THR A 740 -13.02 -16.14 -11.79
CA THR A 740 -12.65 -15.10 -12.75
C THR A 740 -11.42 -14.33 -12.25
N GLY A 741 -11.46 -13.88 -11.00
CA GLY A 741 -10.41 -13.07 -10.40
C GLY A 741 -9.09 -13.83 -10.21
N HIS A 742 -9.16 -15.08 -9.74
CA HIS A 742 -8.05 -16.03 -9.60
C HIS A 742 -8.22 -17.23 -10.54
N ALA A 743 -8.67 -16.97 -11.77
CA ALA A 743 -9.07 -17.99 -12.74
C ALA A 743 -8.01 -19.09 -12.97
N ASP A 744 -6.72 -18.77 -12.84
CA ASP A 744 -5.62 -19.70 -13.10
C ASP A 744 -5.36 -20.68 -11.93
N LYS A 745 -6.03 -20.48 -10.80
CA LYS A 745 -6.04 -21.38 -9.63
C LYS A 745 -7.45 -21.80 -9.18
N ARG A 746 -8.48 -21.51 -9.97
CA ARG A 746 -9.89 -21.75 -9.60
C ARG A 746 -10.21 -23.19 -9.19
N ASP A 747 -9.47 -24.16 -9.74
CA ASP A 747 -9.69 -25.60 -9.54
C ASP A 747 -8.85 -26.16 -8.37
N ALA A 748 -8.12 -25.31 -7.65
CA ALA A 748 -7.28 -25.76 -6.55
C ALA A 748 -8.12 -26.23 -5.34
N PRO A 749 -7.80 -27.38 -4.72
CA PRO A 749 -8.66 -28.00 -3.71
C PRO A 749 -8.65 -27.30 -2.35
N TRP A 750 -7.76 -26.33 -2.15
CA TRP A 750 -7.55 -25.64 -0.88
C TRP A 750 -8.38 -24.35 -0.74
N TRP A 751 -9.17 -23.98 -1.75
CA TRP A 751 -10.13 -22.89 -1.61
C TRP A 751 -11.13 -23.21 -0.49
N PRO A 752 -11.36 -22.29 0.47
CA PRO A 752 -12.45 -22.43 1.43
C PRO A 752 -13.79 -22.68 0.73
N ARG A 753 -14.68 -23.49 1.30
CA ARG A 753 -15.98 -23.76 0.64
C ARG A 753 -16.95 -22.59 0.73
N LEU A 754 -16.75 -21.69 1.68
CA LEU A 754 -17.65 -20.59 2.02
C LEU A 754 -19.09 -21.05 2.26
N SER A 755 -19.23 -22.09 3.08
CA SER A 755 -20.49 -22.79 3.34
C SER A 755 -21.06 -22.57 4.74
N THR A 756 -20.24 -22.04 5.66
CA THR A 756 -20.59 -21.83 7.06
C THR A 756 -20.23 -20.41 7.51
N PRO A 757 -20.81 -19.89 8.61
CA PRO A 757 -20.39 -18.61 9.20
C PRO A 757 -18.90 -18.59 9.55
N ALA A 758 -18.35 -19.72 10.01
CA ALA A 758 -16.92 -19.85 10.33
C ALA A 758 -16.04 -19.75 9.08
N ASP A 759 -16.44 -20.37 7.95
CA ASP A 759 -15.72 -20.23 6.68
C ASP A 759 -15.66 -18.75 6.25
N LEU A 760 -16.79 -18.04 6.36
CA LEU A 760 -16.90 -16.63 5.99
C LEU A 760 -16.06 -15.74 6.92
N ALA A 761 -16.18 -15.90 8.23
CA ALA A 761 -15.41 -15.11 9.19
C ALA A 761 -13.90 -15.34 9.04
N SER A 762 -13.48 -16.59 8.79
CA SER A 762 -12.07 -16.92 8.52
C SER A 762 -11.57 -16.28 7.24
N LEU A 763 -12.33 -16.32 6.14
CA LEU A 763 -11.96 -15.67 4.89
C LEU A 763 -11.83 -14.15 5.07
N LEU A 764 -12.82 -13.52 5.70
CA LEU A 764 -12.81 -12.08 5.96
C LEU A 764 -11.62 -11.67 6.85
N THR A 765 -11.32 -12.46 7.88
CA THR A 765 -10.16 -12.24 8.74
C THR A 765 -8.86 -12.23 7.92
N THR A 766 -8.68 -13.21 7.03
CA THR A 766 -7.50 -13.27 6.15
C THR A 766 -7.45 -12.08 5.20
N LEU A 767 -8.55 -11.68 4.57
CA LEU A 767 -8.57 -10.53 3.67
C LEU A 767 -8.24 -9.23 4.41
N VAL A 768 -8.86 -8.98 5.56
CA VAL A 768 -8.59 -7.79 6.38
C VAL A 768 -7.13 -7.79 6.88
N TRP A 769 -6.61 -8.94 7.32
CA TRP A 769 -5.20 -9.09 7.72
C TRP A 769 -4.25 -8.71 6.59
N LEU A 770 -4.50 -9.22 5.37
CA LEU A 770 -3.64 -9.00 4.21
C LEU A 770 -3.61 -7.55 3.76
N THR A 771 -4.77 -6.88 3.77
CA THR A 771 -4.87 -5.47 3.36
C THR A 771 -4.42 -4.48 4.43
N SER A 772 -4.36 -4.90 5.70
CA SER A 772 -3.96 -4.03 6.83
C SER A 772 -2.59 -4.40 7.41
N ALA A 773 -2.56 -5.18 8.48
CA ALA A 773 -1.37 -5.47 9.28
C ALA A 773 -0.25 -6.16 8.49
N GLN A 774 -0.57 -7.10 7.60
CA GLN A 774 0.45 -7.74 6.76
C GLN A 774 1.11 -6.75 5.82
N HIS A 775 0.30 -5.97 5.10
CA HIS A 775 0.80 -4.94 4.20
C HIS A 775 1.63 -3.90 4.95
N ALA A 776 1.14 -3.40 6.09
CA ALA A 776 1.84 -2.42 6.92
C ALA A 776 3.23 -2.92 7.36
N ALA A 777 3.31 -4.17 7.83
CA ALA A 777 4.56 -4.79 8.26
C ALA A 777 5.60 -4.95 7.15
N LEU A 778 5.16 -5.02 5.90
CA LEU A 778 6.02 -5.14 4.73
C LEU A 778 6.30 -3.80 4.05
N ASN A 779 5.48 -2.77 4.28
CA ASN A 779 5.56 -1.51 3.53
C ASN A 779 6.27 -0.38 4.31
N PHE A 780 5.82 -0.04 5.52
CA PHE A 780 6.25 1.20 6.20
C PHE A 780 7.68 1.15 6.77
N GLY A 781 8.33 -0.02 6.71
CA GLY A 781 9.73 -0.20 7.07
C GLY A 781 10.70 0.06 5.91
N GLN A 782 10.24 0.19 4.67
CA GLN A 782 11.10 0.24 3.48
C GLN A 782 12.19 1.32 3.56
N TYR A 783 11.82 2.58 3.82
CA TYR A 783 12.78 3.66 4.00
C TYR A 783 13.48 3.63 5.36
N PRO A 784 12.76 3.52 6.51
CA PRO A 784 13.40 3.52 7.82
C PRO A 784 14.49 2.45 8.00
N LEU A 785 14.25 1.24 7.47
CA LEU A 785 15.14 0.09 7.65
C LEU A 785 15.98 -0.23 6.41
N GLY A 786 15.50 0.12 5.21
CA GLY A 786 16.16 -0.17 3.93
C GLY A 786 16.83 1.01 3.24
N GLY A 787 16.62 2.25 3.73
CA GLY A 787 17.16 3.46 3.10
C GLY A 787 18.68 3.58 3.12
N TYR A 788 19.37 2.83 4.00
CA TYR A 788 20.83 2.73 4.00
C TYR A 788 21.27 1.52 3.16
N ILE A 789 21.62 1.75 1.90
CA ILE A 789 21.86 0.68 0.91
C ILE A 789 22.87 -0.39 1.35
N PRO A 790 23.99 -0.08 2.05
CA PRO A 790 24.87 -1.13 2.56
C PRO A 790 24.20 -2.14 3.52
N ASN A 791 23.12 -1.76 4.20
CA ASN A 791 22.33 -2.66 5.05
C ASN A 791 21.51 -3.66 4.23
N ARG A 792 20.82 -3.16 3.19
CA ARG A 792 19.83 -3.94 2.43
C ARG A 792 19.87 -3.55 0.95
N PRO A 793 20.91 -3.96 0.20
CA PRO A 793 21.03 -3.58 -1.20
C PRO A 793 19.95 -4.26 -2.04
N PRO A 794 19.13 -3.53 -2.82
CA PRO A 794 18.10 -4.12 -3.68
C PRO A 794 18.69 -4.80 -4.93
N LEU A 795 19.91 -4.43 -5.30
CA LEU A 795 20.62 -4.87 -6.49
C LEU A 795 22.09 -5.19 -6.19
N MET A 796 22.60 -6.26 -6.80
CA MET A 796 24.02 -6.59 -6.84
C MET A 796 24.55 -6.57 -8.28
N ARG A 797 25.77 -6.05 -8.48
CA ARG A 797 26.41 -5.85 -9.80
C ARG A 797 27.62 -6.75 -10.04
N ARG A 798 28.15 -7.37 -8.99
CA ARG A 798 29.32 -8.24 -9.02
C ARG A 798 29.05 -9.54 -8.28
N LEU A 799 29.71 -10.60 -8.70
CA LEU A 799 29.76 -11.86 -7.97
C LEU A 799 30.88 -11.78 -6.91
N VAL A 800 30.79 -12.60 -5.86
CA VAL A 800 31.90 -12.77 -4.91
C VAL A 800 33.11 -13.37 -5.64
N PRO A 801 34.31 -12.75 -5.65
CA PRO A 801 35.47 -13.31 -6.32
C PRO A 801 35.98 -14.57 -5.58
N ALA A 802 36.58 -15.50 -6.31
CA ALA A 802 37.31 -16.63 -5.76
C ALA A 802 38.83 -16.38 -5.80
N GLU A 803 39.59 -17.07 -4.95
CA GLU A 803 41.05 -17.02 -5.03
C GLU A 803 41.53 -17.43 -6.44
N GLY A 804 42.44 -16.63 -6.99
CA GLY A 804 42.93 -16.78 -8.36
C GLY A 804 42.11 -16.03 -9.43
N ASP A 805 40.93 -15.49 -9.10
CA ASP A 805 40.24 -14.56 -10.00
C ASP A 805 41.00 -13.23 -10.08
N PRO A 806 41.07 -12.58 -11.26
CA PRO A 806 41.69 -11.25 -11.38
C PRO A 806 41.08 -10.22 -10.42
N GLU A 807 39.78 -10.31 -10.16
CA GLU A 807 39.06 -9.41 -9.27
C GLU A 807 39.38 -9.64 -7.77
N TYR A 808 39.91 -10.81 -7.40
CA TYR A 808 40.30 -11.09 -6.01
C TYR A 808 41.44 -10.17 -5.54
N ALA A 809 42.38 -9.85 -6.43
CA ALA A 809 43.44 -8.90 -6.13
C ALA A 809 42.90 -7.50 -5.82
N HIS A 810 41.81 -7.08 -6.48
CA HIS A 810 41.15 -5.81 -6.20
C HIS A 810 40.44 -5.82 -4.84
N LEU A 811 39.77 -6.93 -4.49
CA LEU A 811 39.18 -7.11 -3.16
C LEU A 811 40.24 -7.00 -2.06
N VAL A 812 41.38 -7.67 -2.22
CA VAL A 812 42.46 -7.66 -1.21
C VAL A 812 43.11 -6.27 -1.10
N ALA A 813 43.27 -5.56 -2.22
CA ALA A 813 43.90 -4.24 -2.23
C ALA A 813 42.99 -3.14 -1.64
N ASP A 814 41.69 -3.18 -1.91
CA ASP A 814 40.72 -2.18 -1.44
C ASP A 814 39.32 -2.83 -1.25
N PRO A 815 39.09 -3.50 -0.11
CA PRO A 815 37.86 -4.24 0.10
C PRO A 815 36.63 -3.34 0.24
N HIS A 816 36.80 -2.13 0.76
CA HIS A 816 35.71 -1.15 0.90
C HIS A 816 35.18 -0.75 -0.47
N ARG A 817 36.08 -0.36 -1.37
CA ARG A 817 35.73 0.04 -2.73
C ARG A 817 35.19 -1.14 -3.53
N PHE A 818 35.75 -2.34 -3.34
CA PHE A 818 35.22 -3.54 -3.98
C PHE A 818 33.77 -3.79 -3.56
N PHE A 819 33.48 -3.77 -2.26
CA PHE A 819 32.13 -3.94 -1.71
C PHE A 819 31.15 -2.91 -2.31
N LEU A 820 31.49 -1.62 -2.26
CA LEU A 820 30.64 -0.55 -2.82
C LEU A 820 30.44 -0.68 -4.34
N SER A 821 31.46 -1.16 -5.07
CA SER A 821 31.33 -1.42 -6.51
C SER A 821 30.44 -2.62 -6.84
N ALA A 822 30.19 -3.51 -5.87
CA ALA A 822 29.23 -4.61 -6.00
C ALA A 822 27.79 -4.16 -5.70
N LEU A 823 27.60 -3.13 -4.89
CA LEU A 823 26.30 -2.51 -4.57
C LEU A 823 25.79 -1.61 -5.70
N PRO A 824 24.54 -1.12 -5.67
CA PRO A 824 24.01 -0.21 -6.69
C PRO A 824 24.86 1.06 -6.84
N SER A 825 24.93 1.59 -8.06
CA SER A 825 25.59 2.87 -8.34
C SER A 825 24.92 4.05 -7.61
N LEU A 826 25.54 5.24 -7.63
CA LEU A 826 24.95 6.44 -7.02
C LEU A 826 23.58 6.77 -7.63
N THR A 827 23.46 6.69 -8.96
CA THR A 827 22.21 6.92 -9.69
C THR A 827 21.13 5.91 -9.31
N GLN A 828 21.49 4.63 -9.22
CA GLN A 828 20.54 3.57 -8.86
C GLN A 828 20.09 3.70 -7.40
N THR A 829 21.04 3.99 -6.49
CA THR A 829 20.80 4.21 -5.07
C THR A 829 19.81 5.35 -4.82
N THR A 830 20.09 6.52 -5.39
CA THR A 830 19.24 7.71 -5.20
C THR A 830 17.84 7.50 -5.77
N THR A 831 17.73 6.85 -6.94
CA THR A 831 16.45 6.48 -7.54
C THR A 831 15.64 5.57 -6.63
N PHE A 832 16.26 4.50 -6.15
CA PHE A 832 15.62 3.55 -5.26
C PHE A 832 15.16 4.23 -3.96
N MET A 833 16.04 4.99 -3.31
CA MET A 833 15.73 5.71 -2.06
C MET A 833 14.56 6.67 -2.21
N THR A 834 14.48 7.41 -3.31
CA THR A 834 13.37 8.33 -3.60
C THR A 834 12.01 7.61 -3.69
N VAL A 835 12.01 6.39 -4.22
CA VAL A 835 10.79 5.60 -4.36
C VAL A 835 10.37 5.08 -3.00
N ILE A 836 11.27 4.43 -2.25
CA ILE A 836 10.92 3.88 -0.94
C ILE A 836 10.60 4.97 0.09
N ASP A 837 11.15 6.19 -0.04
CA ASP A 837 10.74 7.39 0.73
C ASP A 837 9.25 7.67 0.55
N THR A 838 8.79 7.72 -0.70
CA THR A 838 7.38 7.94 -1.03
C THR A 838 6.52 6.77 -0.54
N LEU A 839 6.95 5.53 -0.78
CA LEU A 839 6.18 4.34 -0.41
C LEU A 839 6.06 4.16 1.12
N SER A 840 7.02 4.69 1.90
CA SER A 840 6.98 4.60 3.36
C SER A 840 6.20 5.74 4.04
N THR A 841 5.57 6.62 3.25
CA THR A 841 4.95 7.85 3.77
C THR A 841 3.45 7.66 3.99
N HIS A 842 2.98 7.82 5.23
CA HIS A 842 1.54 7.95 5.51
C HIS A 842 1.01 9.30 5.02
N SER A 843 -0.12 9.28 4.32
CA SER A 843 -0.78 10.50 3.90
C SER A 843 -1.55 11.16 5.05
N ALA A 844 -1.86 12.45 4.90
CA ALA A 844 -2.61 13.20 5.92
C ALA A 844 -4.08 12.75 6.05
N ASP A 845 -4.61 12.05 5.05
CA ASP A 845 -5.94 11.46 4.99
C ASP A 845 -5.92 9.94 5.20
N GLU A 846 -4.87 9.38 5.79
CA GLU A 846 -4.80 7.95 6.07
C GLU A 846 -5.83 7.54 7.14
N GLU A 847 -6.39 6.34 7.01
CA GLU A 847 -7.34 5.75 7.97
C GLU A 847 -6.75 4.46 8.54
N TYR A 848 -6.51 4.44 9.85
CA TYR A 848 -5.83 3.32 10.51
C TYR A 848 -6.79 2.21 10.95
N LEU A 849 -6.25 1.03 11.22
CA LEU A 849 -6.99 -0.14 11.64
C LEU A 849 -7.80 0.17 12.90
N GLY A 850 -9.10 -0.14 12.88
CA GLY A 850 -10.02 0.19 13.95
C GLY A 850 -10.62 1.60 13.86
N GLU A 851 -10.12 2.47 12.98
CA GLU A 851 -10.73 3.76 12.68
C GLU A 851 -11.79 3.64 11.59
N ARG A 852 -12.89 4.37 11.78
CA ARG A 852 -13.92 4.63 10.77
C ARG A 852 -14.40 6.07 10.91
N PRO A 853 -13.94 7.00 10.04
CA PRO A 853 -14.29 8.42 10.17
C PRO A 853 -15.79 8.71 10.03
N ASP A 854 -16.50 7.92 9.23
CA ASP A 854 -17.96 8.00 9.08
C ASP A 854 -18.66 7.20 10.19
N GLU A 855 -19.07 7.87 11.27
CA GLU A 855 -19.80 7.25 12.38
C GLU A 855 -21.18 6.69 11.96
N ALA A 856 -21.71 7.13 10.82
CA ALA A 856 -23.02 6.73 10.31
C ALA A 856 -22.95 5.67 9.20
N TRP A 857 -21.82 4.97 9.05
CA TRP A 857 -21.62 3.93 8.01
C TRP A 857 -22.66 2.80 8.04
N THR A 858 -23.25 2.52 9.20
CA THR A 858 -24.39 1.61 9.39
C THR A 858 -25.40 2.18 10.38
N ALA A 859 -26.67 1.84 10.20
CA ALA A 859 -27.72 2.12 11.18
C ALA A 859 -27.87 1.01 12.24
N ASP A 860 -27.13 -0.10 12.10
CA ASP A 860 -27.21 -1.23 13.02
C ASP A 860 -26.41 -0.94 14.31
N PRO A 861 -27.08 -0.80 15.47
CA PRO A 861 -26.40 -0.47 16.71
C PRO A 861 -25.48 -1.60 17.22
N ALA A 862 -25.75 -2.87 16.89
CA ALA A 862 -24.92 -3.99 17.28
C ALA A 862 -23.60 -3.99 16.51
N ALA A 863 -23.66 -3.75 15.20
CA ALA A 863 -22.47 -3.57 14.36
C ALA A 863 -21.61 -2.39 14.82
N LEU A 864 -22.25 -1.25 15.17
CA LEU A 864 -21.55 -0.09 15.73
C LEU A 864 -20.88 -0.40 17.08
N ALA A 865 -21.52 -1.20 17.94
CA ALA A 865 -20.95 -1.59 19.22
C ALA A 865 -19.74 -2.52 19.04
N ALA A 866 -19.85 -3.53 18.18
CA ALA A 866 -18.75 -4.43 17.87
C ALA A 866 -17.56 -3.71 17.20
N ALA A 867 -17.82 -2.70 16.35
CA ALA A 867 -16.75 -1.89 15.76
C ALA A 867 -16.00 -1.05 16.82
N ARG A 868 -16.70 -0.53 17.84
CA ARG A 868 -16.06 0.15 18.98
C ARG A 868 -15.23 -0.81 19.82
N GLU A 869 -15.73 -2.02 20.06
CA GLU A 869 -14.97 -3.05 20.77
C GLU A 869 -13.70 -3.44 20.01
N PHE A 870 -13.80 -3.61 18.69
CA PHE A 870 -12.64 -3.83 17.82
C PHE A 870 -11.61 -2.69 17.93
N ALA A 871 -12.04 -1.43 17.85
CA ALA A 871 -11.16 -0.28 18.02
C ALA A 871 -10.46 -0.27 19.40
N ASP A 872 -11.19 -0.63 20.45
CA ASP A 872 -10.64 -0.75 21.80
C ASP A 872 -9.62 -1.90 21.92
N GLU A 873 -9.83 -3.02 21.22
CA GLU A 873 -8.88 -4.12 21.15
C GLU A 873 -7.61 -3.77 20.39
N VAL A 874 -7.74 -3.06 19.27
CA VAL A 874 -6.59 -2.57 18.50
C VAL A 874 -5.74 -1.61 19.35
N ARG A 875 -6.39 -0.72 20.12
CA ARG A 875 -5.70 0.16 21.07
C ARG A 875 -4.98 -0.64 22.18
N ARG A 876 -5.62 -1.68 22.74
CA ARG A 876 -4.98 -2.56 23.72
C ARG A 876 -3.77 -3.32 23.13
N ALA A 877 -3.85 -3.71 21.86
CA ALA A 877 -2.71 -4.32 21.18
C ALA A 877 -1.52 -3.35 21.10
N GLU A 878 -1.76 -2.07 20.79
CA GLU A 878 -0.73 -1.03 20.79
C GLU A 878 -0.06 -0.87 22.17
N GLU A 879 -0.85 -0.78 23.24
CA GLU A 879 -0.34 -0.66 24.61
C GLU A 879 0.57 -1.86 24.98
N GLU A 880 0.19 -3.07 24.55
CA GLU A 880 1.00 -4.27 24.76
C GLU A 880 2.29 -4.27 23.91
N ILE A 881 2.23 -3.78 22.67
CA ILE A 881 3.41 -3.61 21.80
C ILE A 881 4.41 -2.62 22.45
N GLU A 882 3.92 -1.48 22.94
CA GLU A 882 4.74 -0.51 23.66
C GLU A 882 5.40 -1.13 24.90
N ARG A 883 4.64 -1.91 25.68
CA ARG A 883 5.17 -2.63 26.84
C ARG A 883 6.26 -3.62 26.45
N ARG A 884 6.09 -4.36 25.36
CA ARG A 884 7.10 -5.32 24.84
C ARG A 884 8.35 -4.60 24.35
N ASN A 885 8.20 -3.46 23.68
CA ASN A 885 9.32 -2.64 23.21
C ASN A 885 10.13 -2.03 24.37
N ALA A 886 9.50 -1.81 25.53
CA ALA A 886 10.16 -1.35 26.75
C ALA A 886 10.79 -2.48 27.60
N ASP A 887 10.47 -3.74 27.32
CA ASP A 887 10.94 -4.89 28.10
C ASP A 887 12.38 -5.27 27.74
N THR A 888 13.32 -4.98 28.65
CA THR A 888 14.75 -5.31 28.46
C THR A 888 15.05 -6.81 28.37
N GLY A 889 14.11 -7.69 28.75
CA GLY A 889 14.21 -9.13 28.51
C GLY A 889 14.04 -9.52 27.04
N ARG A 890 13.40 -8.67 26.23
CA ARG A 890 13.11 -8.90 24.80
C ARG A 890 14.19 -8.32 23.90
N ARG A 891 15.27 -9.08 23.75
CA ARG A 891 16.51 -8.64 23.09
C ARG A 891 16.37 -8.38 21.58
N ASN A 892 15.36 -8.94 20.91
CA ASN A 892 15.11 -8.63 19.49
C ASN A 892 14.42 -7.27 19.29
N ARG A 893 14.04 -6.60 20.39
CA ARG A 893 13.28 -5.33 20.43
C ARG A 893 13.98 -4.24 21.24
N CYS A 894 14.77 -4.63 22.24
CA CYS A 894 15.39 -3.74 23.20
C CYS A 894 16.89 -4.03 23.36
N GLY A 895 17.69 -2.98 23.57
CA GLY A 895 19.14 -3.09 23.76
C GLY A 895 19.93 -1.92 23.19
N ALA A 896 21.24 -1.90 23.44
CA ALA A 896 22.13 -0.87 22.88
C ALA A 896 22.15 -0.95 21.35
N GLY A 897 21.75 0.14 20.69
CA GLY A 897 21.68 0.22 19.23
C GLY A 897 20.49 -0.52 18.59
N VAL A 898 19.66 -1.21 19.38
CA VAL A 898 18.49 -1.95 18.88
C VAL A 898 17.30 -1.00 18.66
N LEU A 899 16.63 -1.13 17.53
CA LEU A 899 15.37 -0.45 17.24
C LEU A 899 14.19 -1.24 17.79
N SER A 900 13.28 -0.53 18.44
CA SER A 900 11.96 -1.06 18.79
C SER A 900 11.23 -1.50 17.53
N TYR A 901 10.46 -2.60 17.60
CA TYR A 901 9.65 -3.04 16.48
C TYR A 901 8.26 -2.41 16.59
N GLU A 902 7.99 -1.44 15.70
CA GLU A 902 6.79 -0.58 15.74
C GLU A 902 5.91 -0.74 14.48
N LEU A 903 6.31 -1.57 13.51
CA LEU A 903 5.57 -1.75 12.24
C LEU A 903 4.17 -2.37 12.42
N MET A 904 3.90 -2.97 13.58
CA MET A 904 2.58 -3.47 13.99
C MET A 904 1.87 -2.55 15.00
N ALA A 905 2.47 -1.41 15.38
CA ALA A 905 1.79 -0.42 16.22
C ALA A 905 0.70 0.26 15.36
N PRO A 906 -0.60 0.15 15.70
CA PRO A 906 -1.70 0.54 14.82
C PRO A 906 -1.77 2.02 14.47
N THR A 907 -1.45 2.93 15.40
CA THR A 907 -1.65 4.37 15.17
C THR A 907 -0.38 5.06 14.68
N SER A 908 -0.57 6.07 13.81
CA SER A 908 0.52 6.93 13.33
C SER A 908 0.02 8.32 12.93
N GLY A 909 0.95 9.26 12.77
CA GLY A 909 0.73 10.53 12.07
C GLY A 909 1.16 10.45 10.60
N PRO A 910 0.90 11.52 9.81
CA PRO A 910 1.41 11.60 8.45
C PRO A 910 2.94 11.64 8.41
N GLY A 911 3.54 11.17 7.31
CA GLY A 911 4.99 11.12 7.13
C GLY A 911 5.57 9.71 7.23
N ILE A 912 6.90 9.63 7.26
CA ILE A 912 7.65 8.38 7.42
C ILE A 912 7.90 8.14 8.91
N THR A 913 7.19 7.17 9.49
CA THR A 913 7.14 6.97 10.95
C THR A 913 7.61 5.59 11.41
N CYS A 914 7.75 4.61 10.49
CA CYS A 914 8.05 3.21 10.81
C CYS A 914 7.02 2.55 11.75
N ARG A 915 5.78 3.06 11.73
CA ARG A 915 4.63 2.59 12.52
C ARG A 915 3.33 3.00 11.86
N GLY A 916 2.20 2.46 12.32
CA GLY A 916 0.89 2.74 11.77
C GLY A 916 0.43 1.60 10.87
N VAL A 917 -0.77 1.09 11.14
CA VAL A 917 -1.40 0.02 10.37
C VAL A 917 -2.64 0.59 9.69
N PRO A 918 -2.60 0.95 8.40
CA PRO A 918 -3.77 1.39 7.65
C PRO A 918 -4.84 0.30 7.55
N ASN A 919 -6.09 0.69 7.27
CA ASN A 919 -7.16 -0.26 6.99
C ASN A 919 -6.93 -1.07 5.69
N SER A 920 -6.23 -0.48 4.72
CA SER A 920 -6.11 -1.00 3.35
C SER A 920 -4.70 -0.81 2.77
N VAL A 921 -4.50 -1.39 1.58
CA VAL A 921 -3.28 -1.23 0.79
C VAL A 921 -3.31 0.16 0.15
N THR A 922 -2.90 1.18 0.91
CA THR A 922 -3.07 2.60 0.54
C THR A 922 -1.76 3.30 0.22
N ILE A 923 -0.61 2.78 0.64
CA ILE A 923 0.73 3.09 0.14
C ILE A 923 1.71 2.13 0.77
#